data_AF-A0A7V1LPB9-F1
#
_entry.id   AF-A0A7V1LPB9-F1
#
_cell.length_a   1.000
_cell.length_b   1.000
_cell.length_c   1.000
_cell.angle_alpha   90.00
_cell.angle_beta   90.00
_cell.angle_gamma   90.00
#
_symmetry.space_group_name_H-M   'P 1'
#
loop_
_entity.id
_entity.type
_entity.pdbx_description
1 polymer ?
#
loop_
_entity_poly.entity_id
_entity_poly.type
_entity_poly.pdbx_seq_one_letter_code
_entity_poly.pdbx_strand_id
1 'polypeptide(L)'
;MLPSVTEMETHMAALRKTNPAAYSDLQTFTFSKTAAIPDNPGDSHTFKVYNIDKSKDSPFFDDVTATLRGKDGDIRIWVQDSEWENSHVTQQVVDDVLQDLLYSTPQGSLDPNKGIVAINEWSFGQPPNIDGSGRTHFLMTDIQDGYDGSGNFVGGFFFSYDQTTQPGSNKTDILYIDTYPGIYNDKRDPIYKPEAVLGTVAHEFQHLIHYNYDPGEESWVNEGLSELASYLCGYGLRSPERYLNNSDLSMTDWNDDDPLPHYSRVALWSYFLYERYGRTTIRAIVQEATHGVVGVNRALNAQNGVSFVAVLENFFKTLMSNDPLNTPDYSFRWSALQYLRASPAERITEYPQNKSWPVASYAMRLVELTNGDSVTVAQDRPFSGPVYYNAFGLGGTAWLETPLFPLKQFDLSGEVHTLELGFFNISGTNDVIALDVSGRQKYDLITLEYGSDKPTFVIGSDGATNAIHYIAPRDSTFIKTVSFYNYSSSGAVEIQIYDRALALGGRPAYKKVILENPLRGGWASVDVENIKQLRMKNDFLDVGVYYPQEGTMGYETSAAIEKNYSGRSYLRQNATSTFLPLKNFKTGSGSLDGIWMIKLEVAAPYSGRSSGNIDIDNIQVYPVPYVPSENPLTIEYEANGGGRVEFSVFNVLGRLVYNEIDDQGRGLFLWDGRNLQGTRVASGFYIVRITGGKKAVFKKVVVLK
;
A
#
# COMPACT_ATOMS: atom_id res chain seq x y z
N MET A 1 6.21 20.27 -12.93
CA MET A 1 7.65 20.42 -12.62
C MET A 1 8.09 21.83 -12.94
N LEU A 2 9.07 22.32 -12.20
CA LEU A 2 9.74 23.57 -12.51
C LEU A 2 10.67 23.35 -13.72
N PRO A 3 10.89 24.36 -14.56
CA PRO A 3 11.73 24.25 -15.74
C PRO A 3 13.20 24.10 -15.34
N SER A 4 13.91 23.24 -16.06
CA SER A 4 15.36 23.11 -15.95
C SER A 4 16.08 24.40 -16.37
N VAL A 5 17.35 24.52 -15.96
CA VAL A 5 18.22 25.63 -16.40
C VAL A 5 18.29 25.70 -17.93
N THR A 6 18.37 24.56 -18.63
CA THR A 6 18.43 24.52 -20.09
C THR A 6 17.14 24.98 -20.76
N GLU A 7 15.97 24.60 -20.21
CA GLU A 7 14.67 25.07 -20.68
C GLU A 7 14.53 26.59 -20.46
N MET A 8 14.98 27.08 -19.30
CA MET A 8 15.04 28.51 -19.00
C MET A 8 15.93 29.27 -19.98
N GLU A 9 17.15 28.78 -20.27
CA GLU A 9 18.05 29.42 -21.24
C GLU A 9 17.46 29.45 -22.65
N THR A 10 16.82 28.35 -23.07
CA THR A 10 16.15 28.25 -24.37
C THR A 10 14.98 29.24 -24.45
N HIS A 11 14.18 29.31 -23.38
CA HIS A 11 13.10 30.28 -23.28
C HIS A 11 13.61 31.72 -23.33
N MET A 12 14.64 32.06 -22.55
CA MET A 12 15.24 33.39 -22.55
C MET A 12 15.81 33.78 -23.92
N ALA A 13 16.38 32.82 -24.66
CA ALA A 13 16.84 33.04 -26.03
C ALA A 13 15.67 33.26 -27.02
N ALA A 14 14.54 32.58 -26.81
CA ALA A 14 13.33 32.79 -27.60
C ALA A 14 12.68 34.15 -27.29
N LEU A 15 12.52 34.48 -26.01
CA LEU A 15 11.96 35.74 -25.52
C LEU A 15 12.75 36.93 -26.05
N ARG A 16 14.09 36.85 -26.09
CA ARG A 16 14.95 37.86 -26.71
C ARG A 16 14.58 38.16 -28.18
N LYS A 17 14.08 37.17 -28.91
CA LYS A 17 13.70 37.31 -30.33
C LYS A 17 12.24 37.73 -30.51
N THR A 18 11.34 37.15 -29.71
CA THR A 18 9.88 37.32 -29.88
C THR A 18 9.32 38.50 -29.11
N ASN A 19 9.89 38.83 -27.94
CA ASN A 19 9.50 39.97 -27.11
C ASN A 19 10.73 40.65 -26.47
N PRO A 20 11.49 41.43 -27.26
CA PRO A 20 12.72 42.08 -26.80
C PRO A 20 12.53 43.05 -25.63
N ALA A 21 11.33 43.62 -25.47
CA ALA A 21 11.01 44.51 -24.35
C ALA A 21 10.94 43.73 -23.04
N ALA A 22 10.17 42.64 -22.99
CA ALA A 22 10.10 41.78 -21.81
C ALA A 22 11.47 41.17 -21.45
N TYR A 23 12.25 40.77 -22.45
CA TYR A 23 13.63 40.32 -22.24
C TYR A 23 14.52 41.44 -21.68
N SER A 24 14.39 42.67 -22.19
CA SER A 24 15.11 43.82 -21.68
C SER A 24 14.69 44.18 -20.25
N ASP A 25 13.42 44.06 -19.89
CA ASP A 25 12.94 44.31 -18.53
C ASP A 25 13.55 43.30 -17.52
N LEU A 26 13.69 42.04 -17.92
CA LEU A 26 14.42 41.01 -17.15
C LEU A 26 15.93 41.30 -17.05
N GLN A 27 16.53 41.97 -18.03
CA GLN A 27 17.95 42.34 -18.05
C GLN A 27 18.27 43.69 -17.39
N THR A 28 17.34 44.63 -17.39
CA THR A 28 17.52 46.01 -16.91
C THR A 28 17.30 46.16 -15.41
N PHE A 29 16.90 45.08 -14.73
CA PHE A 29 17.09 44.94 -13.29
C PHE A 29 18.59 44.79 -12.97
N THR A 30 19.29 45.92 -12.98
CA THR A 30 20.67 46.01 -12.49
C THR A 30 20.68 45.86 -10.98
N PHE A 31 20.99 44.67 -10.49
CA PHE A 31 21.58 44.53 -9.17
C PHE A 31 22.97 45.17 -9.20
N SER A 32 23.16 46.20 -8.38
CA SER A 32 24.49 46.71 -8.09
C SER A 32 25.36 45.58 -7.54
N LYS A 33 26.66 45.58 -7.87
CA LYS A 33 27.68 44.66 -7.33
C LYS A 33 27.35 44.20 -5.90
N THR A 34 27.04 42.91 -5.74
CA THR A 34 27.10 42.15 -4.47
C THR A 34 26.85 42.99 -3.21
N ALA A 35 25.64 43.54 -3.07
CA ALA A 35 25.14 43.73 -1.72
C ALA A 35 24.66 42.35 -1.27
N ALA A 36 25.38 41.75 -0.32
CA ALA A 36 24.91 40.54 0.36
C ALA A 36 23.45 40.76 0.78
N ILE A 37 22.62 39.71 0.68
CA ILE A 37 21.25 39.78 1.20
C ILE A 37 21.34 40.32 2.64
N PRO A 38 20.52 41.34 2.99
CA PRO A 38 20.50 41.89 4.34
C PRO A 38 20.34 40.79 5.41
N ASP A 39 20.90 40.99 6.60
CA ASP A 39 21.07 39.92 7.61
C ASP A 39 20.50 40.26 8.99
N ASN A 40 19.91 41.44 9.17
CA ASN A 40 19.35 41.82 10.46
C ASN A 40 17.85 41.51 10.47
N PRO A 41 17.32 40.94 11.55
CA PRO A 41 15.87 40.79 11.69
C PRO A 41 15.15 42.12 11.45
N GLY A 42 14.13 42.10 10.61
CA GLY A 42 13.41 43.29 10.14
C GLY A 42 13.94 43.91 8.85
N ASP A 43 15.09 43.47 8.34
CA ASP A 43 15.55 43.86 7.00
C ASP A 43 14.60 43.27 5.94
N SER A 44 14.33 44.06 4.89
CA SER A 44 13.45 43.69 3.78
C SER A 44 14.26 43.46 2.50
N HIS A 45 13.83 42.48 1.70
CA HIS A 45 14.43 42.13 0.41
C HIS A 45 13.34 41.67 -0.58
N THR A 46 13.52 41.94 -1.87
CA THR A 46 12.61 41.49 -2.93
C THR A 46 13.24 40.32 -3.67
N PHE A 47 12.62 39.14 -3.56
CA PHE A 47 13.01 37.91 -4.23
C PHE A 47 12.24 37.74 -5.55
N LYS A 48 12.88 37.09 -6.53
CA LYS A 48 12.23 36.62 -7.75
C LYS A 48 11.69 35.20 -7.50
N VAL A 49 10.38 35.05 -7.40
CA VAL A 49 9.76 33.74 -7.12
C VAL A 49 9.11 33.19 -8.37
N TYR A 50 9.41 31.95 -8.73
CA TYR A 50 8.80 31.31 -9.91
C TYR A 50 7.30 31.09 -9.69
N ASN A 51 6.47 31.66 -10.57
CA ASN A 51 5.02 31.52 -10.52
C ASN A 51 4.60 30.30 -11.35
N ILE A 52 4.29 29.19 -10.70
CA ILE A 52 3.98 27.92 -11.36
C ILE A 52 2.71 28.03 -12.22
N ASP A 53 1.68 28.74 -11.75
CA ASP A 53 0.41 28.89 -12.47
C ASP A 53 0.54 29.69 -13.78
N LYS A 54 1.22 30.84 -13.73
CA LYS A 54 1.44 31.70 -14.89
C LYS A 54 2.49 31.13 -15.84
N SER A 55 3.32 30.20 -15.37
CA SER A 55 4.44 29.67 -16.16
C SER A 55 4.10 28.45 -17.01
N LYS A 56 2.82 28.10 -17.18
CA LYS A 56 2.38 26.96 -18.00
C LYS A 56 2.87 27.04 -19.45
N ASP A 57 2.89 28.23 -20.03
CA ASP A 57 3.33 28.45 -21.42
C ASP A 57 4.75 29.02 -21.52
N SER A 58 5.19 29.77 -20.50
CA SER A 58 6.44 30.52 -20.51
C SER A 58 6.84 30.92 -19.09
N PRO A 59 8.10 30.69 -18.67
CA PRO A 59 8.61 31.11 -17.37
C PRO A 59 8.23 32.53 -16.96
N PHE A 60 7.65 32.65 -15.76
CA PHE A 60 7.21 33.90 -15.16
C PHE A 60 7.66 33.96 -13.70
N PHE A 61 8.11 35.14 -13.26
CA PHE A 61 8.58 35.39 -11.91
C PHE A 61 7.80 36.55 -11.28
N ASP A 62 7.27 36.34 -10.07
CA ASP A 62 6.73 37.42 -9.26
C ASP A 62 7.86 38.09 -8.46
N ASP A 63 7.72 39.40 -8.26
CA ASP A 63 8.53 40.15 -7.29
C ASP A 63 7.88 40.05 -5.91
N VAL A 64 8.49 39.24 -5.04
CA VAL A 64 8.01 38.99 -3.68
C VAL A 64 8.88 39.74 -2.69
N THR A 65 8.35 40.83 -2.14
CA THR A 65 9.00 41.53 -1.02
C THR A 65 8.74 40.76 0.26
N ALA A 66 9.82 40.45 0.97
CA ALA A 66 9.82 39.68 2.20
C ALA A 66 10.73 40.31 3.25
N THR A 67 10.39 40.10 4.51
CA THR A 67 11.17 40.56 5.66
C THR A 67 11.83 39.39 6.36
N LEU A 68 13.08 39.55 6.82
CA LEU A 68 13.77 38.57 7.66
C LEU A 68 13.11 38.51 9.05
N ARG A 69 12.38 37.42 9.34
CA ARG A 69 11.62 37.24 10.60
C ARG A 69 12.28 36.27 11.57
N GLY A 70 13.09 35.33 11.07
CA GLY A 70 13.79 34.35 11.90
C GLY A 70 15.22 34.15 11.42
N LYS A 71 16.16 34.01 12.36
CA LYS A 71 17.52 33.57 12.03
C LYS A 71 18.17 32.85 13.20
N ASP A 72 18.98 31.86 12.88
CA ASP A 72 19.87 31.19 13.83
C ASP A 72 20.99 30.49 13.05
N GLY A 73 22.23 30.61 13.53
CA GLY A 73 23.43 30.17 12.82
C GLY A 73 23.48 30.69 11.39
N ASP A 74 23.51 29.77 10.43
CA ASP A 74 23.57 30.02 8.99
C ASP A 74 22.19 30.02 8.31
N ILE A 75 21.11 29.79 9.06
CA ILE A 75 19.74 29.67 8.53
C ILE A 75 18.98 31.00 8.63
N ARG A 76 18.27 31.37 7.57
CA ARG A 76 17.45 32.59 7.47
C ARG A 76 16.02 32.27 7.04
N ILE A 77 15.04 32.73 7.81
CA ILE A 77 13.61 32.62 7.48
C ILE A 77 13.08 33.99 7.07
N TRP A 78 12.79 34.11 5.78
CA TRP A 78 12.14 35.26 5.17
C TRP A 78 10.66 34.99 5.06
N VAL A 79 9.84 36.00 5.35
CA VAL A 79 8.38 35.89 5.22
C VAL A 79 7.90 36.98 4.29
N GLN A 80 7.17 36.60 3.24
CA GLN A 80 6.49 37.53 2.35
C GLN A 80 5.64 38.50 3.15
N ASP A 81 5.77 39.80 2.87
CA ASP A 81 5.16 40.84 3.70
C ASP A 81 3.62 40.73 3.72
N SER A 82 2.99 40.37 2.61
CA SER A 82 1.53 40.17 2.57
C SER A 82 1.08 38.96 3.41
N GLU A 83 1.86 37.87 3.44
CA GLU A 83 1.56 36.66 4.24
C GLU A 83 1.75 36.90 5.74
N TRP A 84 2.54 37.90 6.10
CA TRP A 84 2.64 38.40 7.46
C TRP A 84 1.45 39.31 7.81
N GLU A 85 1.09 40.24 6.92
CA GLU A 85 0.01 41.21 7.12
C GLU A 85 -1.38 40.55 7.22
N ASN A 86 -1.63 39.53 6.40
CA ASN A 86 -2.88 38.74 6.45
C ASN A 86 -2.88 37.67 7.57
N SER A 87 -1.79 37.57 8.34
CA SER A 87 -1.58 36.59 9.40
C SER A 87 -1.54 35.12 8.94
N HIS A 88 -1.31 34.81 7.66
CA HIS A 88 -1.06 33.43 7.23
C HIS A 88 0.25 32.87 7.82
N VAL A 89 1.21 33.75 8.12
CA VAL A 89 2.41 33.43 8.90
C VAL A 89 2.48 34.35 10.11
N THR A 90 2.72 33.77 11.27
CA THR A 90 2.91 34.49 12.53
C THR A 90 4.32 34.26 13.07
N GLN A 91 4.75 35.03 14.07
CA GLN A 91 6.06 34.79 14.71
C GLN A 91 6.16 33.37 15.29
N GLN A 92 5.06 32.83 15.84
CA GLN A 92 5.05 31.46 16.36
C GLN A 92 5.35 30.44 15.27
N VAL A 93 4.77 30.60 14.07
CA VAL A 93 5.06 29.73 12.92
C VAL A 93 6.53 29.81 12.52
N VAL A 94 7.11 31.02 12.50
CA VAL A 94 8.53 31.22 12.19
C VAL A 94 9.41 30.50 13.22
N ASP A 95 9.09 30.65 14.51
CA ASP A 95 9.84 30.02 15.60
C ASP A 95 9.71 28.49 15.56
N ASP A 96 8.52 27.96 15.26
CA ASP A 96 8.26 26.51 15.12
C ASP A 96 9.05 25.92 13.95
N VAL A 97 9.02 26.56 12.77
CA VAL A 97 9.79 26.09 11.61
C VAL A 97 11.30 26.19 11.87
N LEU A 98 11.77 27.25 12.52
CA LEU A 98 13.19 27.37 12.90
C LEU A 98 13.61 26.24 13.86
N GLN A 99 12.73 25.91 14.82
CA GLN A 99 12.91 24.80 15.74
C GLN A 99 13.02 23.45 15.01
N ASP A 100 12.16 23.19 14.03
CA ASP A 100 12.21 21.94 13.25
C ASP A 100 13.39 21.88 12.26
N LEU A 101 13.79 23.02 11.70
CA LEU A 101 14.95 23.08 10.81
C LEU A 101 16.26 22.76 11.53
N LEU A 102 16.41 23.23 12.78
CA LEU A 102 17.69 23.23 13.47
C LEU A 102 17.80 22.24 14.63
N TYR A 103 16.73 22.02 15.37
CA TYR A 103 16.82 21.51 16.73
C TYR A 103 16.08 20.20 16.97
N SER A 104 14.99 19.94 16.26
CA SER A 104 14.21 18.71 16.47
C SER A 104 13.57 18.20 15.20
N THR A 105 13.36 16.88 15.14
CA THR A 105 12.54 16.23 14.14
C THR A 105 11.62 15.20 14.79
N PRO A 106 10.54 14.76 14.12
CA PRO A 106 9.64 13.74 14.66
C PRO A 106 10.33 12.47 15.16
N GLN A 107 9.67 11.80 16.11
CA GLN A 107 10.07 10.48 16.59
C GLN A 107 10.11 9.48 15.42
N GLY A 108 11.23 8.77 15.25
CA GLY A 108 11.45 7.86 14.12
C GLY A 108 12.35 8.45 13.02
N SER A 109 12.70 9.72 13.12
CA SER A 109 13.85 10.30 12.40
C SER A 109 15.17 9.65 12.82
N LEU A 110 16.23 9.91 12.05
CA LEU A 110 17.58 9.42 12.30
C LEU A 110 18.13 9.87 13.67
N ASP A 111 17.82 11.10 14.08
CA ASP A 111 18.06 11.62 15.43
C ASP A 111 17.01 12.69 15.76
N PRO A 112 16.01 12.39 16.60
CA PRO A 112 14.94 13.35 16.97
C PRO A 112 15.43 14.63 17.67
N ASN A 113 16.67 14.67 18.16
CA ASN A 113 17.27 15.85 18.79
C ASN A 113 18.11 16.69 17.81
N LYS A 114 17.90 16.49 16.51
CA LYS A 114 18.52 17.23 15.42
C LYS A 114 17.42 17.72 14.49
N GLY A 115 17.58 18.92 13.95
CA GLY A 115 16.68 19.42 12.93
C GLY A 115 16.94 18.84 11.55
N ILE A 116 16.06 19.19 10.62
CA ILE A 116 16.11 18.80 9.20
C ILE A 116 17.48 19.06 8.58
N VAL A 117 18.05 20.25 8.82
CA VAL A 117 19.32 20.69 8.22
C VAL A 117 20.45 19.74 8.62
N ALA A 118 20.61 19.49 9.93
CA ALA A 118 21.68 18.66 10.45
C ALA A 118 21.58 17.20 9.98
N ILE A 119 20.37 16.63 9.91
CA ILE A 119 20.16 15.26 9.42
C ILE A 119 20.50 15.14 7.94
N ASN A 120 20.04 16.09 7.12
CA ASN A 120 20.32 16.12 5.68
C ASN A 120 21.80 16.31 5.40
N GLU A 121 22.44 17.27 6.05
CA GLU A 121 23.87 17.51 5.88
C GLU A 121 24.72 16.31 6.30
N TRP A 122 24.33 15.63 7.37
CA TRP A 122 25.02 14.42 7.80
C TRP A 122 24.87 13.27 6.80
N SER A 123 23.72 13.19 6.13
CA SER A 123 23.35 12.09 5.24
C SER A 123 23.82 12.28 3.82
N PHE A 124 23.79 13.51 3.30
CA PHE A 124 23.93 13.77 1.87
C PHE A 124 25.13 14.66 1.55
N GLY A 125 25.45 15.65 2.37
CA GLY A 125 26.50 16.60 1.99
C GLY A 125 26.44 17.94 2.68
N GLN A 126 26.79 18.97 1.94
CA GLN A 126 26.67 20.37 2.36
C GLN A 126 25.97 21.08 1.21
N PRO A 127 25.11 22.07 1.49
CA PRO A 127 24.53 22.90 0.44
C PRO A 127 25.64 23.65 -0.34
N PRO A 128 25.31 24.18 -1.52
CA PRO A 128 26.19 25.11 -2.22
C PRO A 128 26.33 26.42 -1.43
N ASN A 129 27.19 27.30 -1.93
CA ASN A 129 27.43 28.63 -1.36
C ASN A 129 27.61 29.64 -2.51
N ILE A 130 26.59 29.78 -3.36
CA ILE A 130 26.72 30.52 -4.63
C ILE A 130 27.02 32.01 -4.42
N ASP A 131 26.53 32.59 -3.32
CA ASP A 131 26.71 33.99 -2.97
C ASP A 131 27.93 34.25 -2.06
N GLY A 132 28.57 33.17 -1.58
CA GLY A 132 29.72 33.23 -0.68
C GLY A 132 29.38 33.60 0.77
N SER A 133 28.10 33.74 1.12
CA SER A 133 27.65 34.14 2.46
C SER A 133 27.76 33.01 3.50
N GLY A 134 27.73 31.76 3.03
CA GLY A 134 27.65 30.57 3.86
C GLY A 134 26.28 30.35 4.49
N ARG A 135 25.23 31.00 3.98
CA ARG A 135 23.88 30.99 4.57
C ARG A 135 22.89 30.31 3.66
N THR A 136 21.95 29.58 4.27
CA THR A 136 20.79 29.01 3.57
C THR A 136 19.53 29.79 3.94
N HIS A 137 18.80 30.19 2.91
CA HIS A 137 17.59 31.01 3.00
C HIS A 137 16.35 30.13 2.79
N PHE A 138 15.32 30.35 3.61
CA PHE A 138 14.01 29.75 3.48
C PHE A 138 13.00 30.89 3.35
N LEU A 139 12.32 30.99 2.21
CA LEU A 139 11.30 32.00 1.94
C LEU A 139 9.91 31.38 2.11
N MET A 140 9.19 31.83 3.13
CA MET A 140 7.77 31.57 3.33
C MET A 140 6.97 32.53 2.46
N THR A 141 6.27 31.99 1.46
CA THR A 141 5.50 32.74 0.46
C THR A 141 4.29 31.92 0.03
N ASP A 142 3.23 32.60 -0.43
CA ASP A 142 2.07 31.93 -1.04
C ASP A 142 2.50 31.45 -2.43
N ILE A 143 2.78 30.15 -2.55
CA ILE A 143 3.32 29.58 -3.79
C ILE A 143 2.19 29.56 -4.83
N GLN A 144 2.36 30.39 -5.87
CA GLN A 144 1.36 30.54 -6.92
C GLN A 144 1.37 29.31 -7.85
N ASP A 145 0.61 28.28 -7.50
CA ASP A 145 0.55 26.97 -8.19
C ASP A 145 -0.81 26.64 -8.83
N GLY A 146 -1.75 27.58 -8.74
CA GLY A 146 -3.10 27.44 -9.28
C GLY A 146 -4.09 26.80 -8.31
N TYR A 147 -3.72 26.62 -7.04
CA TYR A 147 -4.64 26.19 -5.99
C TYR A 147 -5.81 27.17 -5.83
N ASP A 148 -7.03 26.67 -5.99
CA ASP A 148 -8.28 27.45 -5.97
C ASP A 148 -9.07 27.29 -4.67
N GLY A 149 -8.47 26.69 -3.65
CA GLY A 149 -9.13 26.33 -2.40
C GLY A 149 -9.55 24.85 -2.30
N SER A 150 -9.19 24.02 -3.29
CA SER A 150 -9.35 22.57 -3.27
C SER A 150 -8.30 21.86 -4.15
N GLY A 151 -8.04 20.56 -3.90
CA GLY A 151 -7.13 19.76 -4.72
C GLY A 151 -5.70 19.70 -4.19
N ASN A 152 -4.76 19.33 -5.08
CA ASN A 152 -3.34 19.24 -4.77
C ASN A 152 -2.67 20.61 -4.90
N PHE A 153 -1.63 20.83 -4.11
CA PHE A 153 -0.80 22.04 -4.13
C PHE A 153 0.68 21.65 -3.97
N VAL A 154 1.58 22.59 -4.24
CA VAL A 154 3.03 22.48 -4.09
C VAL A 154 3.41 23.01 -2.72
N GLY A 155 3.78 22.13 -1.78
CA GLY A 155 4.10 22.53 -0.40
C GLY A 155 5.44 23.26 -0.23
N GLY A 156 6.27 23.29 -1.27
CA GLY A 156 7.59 23.91 -1.28
C GLY A 156 8.37 23.49 -2.52
N PHE A 157 9.45 24.19 -2.83
CA PHE A 157 10.38 23.79 -3.88
C PHE A 157 11.79 24.35 -3.67
N PHE A 158 12.78 23.64 -4.22
CA PHE A 158 14.08 24.18 -4.60
C PHE A 158 14.10 24.48 -6.10
N PHE A 159 14.64 25.64 -6.47
CA PHE A 159 14.76 26.04 -7.87
C PHE A 159 16.22 26.23 -8.26
N SER A 160 16.78 25.28 -9.01
CA SER A 160 18.20 25.28 -9.42
C SER A 160 18.64 26.52 -10.18
N TYR A 161 17.72 27.26 -10.81
CA TYR A 161 18.05 28.52 -11.47
C TYR A 161 18.59 29.58 -10.50
N ASP A 162 18.20 29.54 -9.23
CA ASP A 162 18.71 30.43 -8.16
C ASP A 162 20.18 30.19 -7.83
N GLN A 163 20.76 29.10 -8.33
CA GLN A 163 22.17 28.76 -8.21
C GLN A 163 23.02 29.20 -9.42
N THR A 164 22.42 29.96 -10.35
CA THR A 164 23.09 30.45 -11.56
C THR A 164 23.35 31.95 -11.48
N THR A 165 24.10 32.51 -12.43
CA THR A 165 24.27 33.96 -12.54
C THR A 165 23.29 34.62 -13.53
N GLN A 166 22.33 33.86 -14.07
CA GLN A 166 21.44 34.28 -15.15
C GLN A 166 20.42 35.34 -14.69
N PRO A 167 19.87 36.16 -15.60
CA PRO A 167 18.80 37.10 -15.26
C PRO A 167 17.56 36.36 -14.72
N GLY A 168 16.98 36.90 -13.65
CA GLY A 168 15.83 36.28 -12.94
C GLY A 168 16.21 35.33 -11.80
N SER A 169 17.49 34.94 -11.69
CA SER A 169 18.02 34.18 -10.55
C SER A 169 18.19 35.06 -9.32
N ASN A 170 17.86 34.54 -8.14
CA ASN A 170 18.20 35.16 -6.85
C ASN A 170 19.67 35.01 -6.48
N LYS A 171 20.45 34.15 -7.16
CA LYS A 171 21.89 33.94 -6.92
C LYS A 171 22.18 33.63 -5.45
N THR A 172 21.34 32.78 -4.85
CA THR A 172 21.29 32.55 -3.40
C THR A 172 20.90 31.10 -3.14
N ASP A 173 21.43 30.53 -2.07
CA ASP A 173 21.05 29.21 -1.55
C ASP A 173 19.68 29.31 -0.87
N ILE A 174 18.61 29.27 -1.67
CA ILE A 174 17.24 29.53 -1.23
C ILE A 174 16.29 28.36 -1.51
N LEU A 175 15.39 28.12 -0.55
CA LEU A 175 14.23 27.25 -0.66
C LEU A 175 12.94 28.02 -0.43
N TYR A 176 11.87 27.56 -1.05
CA TYR A 176 10.54 28.15 -0.95
C TYR A 176 9.62 27.23 -0.15
N ILE A 177 8.89 27.80 0.82
CA ILE A 177 7.93 27.08 1.68
C ILE A 177 6.56 27.69 1.46
N ASP A 178 5.58 26.84 1.13
CA ASP A 178 4.22 27.30 0.89
C ASP A 178 3.51 27.75 2.16
N THR A 179 3.01 28.98 2.16
CA THR A 179 2.24 29.52 3.27
C THR A 179 0.76 29.20 3.16
N TYR A 180 0.19 29.14 1.96
CA TYR A 180 -1.23 28.88 1.75
C TYR A 180 -1.45 27.98 0.52
N PRO A 181 -2.05 26.79 0.68
CA PRO A 181 -2.70 26.25 1.87
C PRO A 181 -1.77 25.46 2.81
N GLY A 182 -0.45 25.43 2.54
CA GLY A 182 0.52 24.58 3.23
C GLY A 182 0.54 24.82 4.74
N ILE A 183 1.16 25.93 5.16
CA ILE A 183 1.24 26.33 6.57
C ILE A 183 -0.11 26.77 7.11
N TYR A 184 -0.84 27.63 6.41
CA TYR A 184 -2.12 28.21 6.82
C TYR A 184 -3.23 27.73 5.89
N ASN A 185 -4.35 27.31 6.48
CA ASN A 185 -5.54 26.95 5.72
C ASN A 185 -6.79 27.26 6.56
N ASP A 186 -7.61 28.19 6.08
CA ASP A 186 -8.82 28.67 6.75
C ASP A 186 -9.93 27.60 6.87
N LYS A 187 -9.79 26.49 6.13
CA LYS A 187 -10.71 25.33 6.17
C LYS A 187 -10.19 24.17 7.02
N ARG A 188 -9.01 24.29 7.66
CA ARG A 188 -8.38 23.23 8.45
C ARG A 188 -8.47 23.54 9.95
N ASP A 189 -8.49 22.49 10.79
CA ASP A 189 -8.30 22.58 12.23
C ASP A 189 -7.14 21.65 12.66
N PRO A 190 -6.02 22.18 13.20
CA PRO A 190 -5.73 23.60 13.39
C PRO A 190 -5.51 24.34 12.07
N ILE A 191 -5.79 25.66 12.08
CA ILE A 191 -5.63 26.53 10.90
C ILE A 191 -4.15 26.62 10.47
N TYR A 192 -3.23 26.70 11.43
CA TYR A 192 -1.78 26.61 11.20
C TYR A 192 -1.33 25.17 11.41
N LYS A 193 -0.56 24.64 10.47
CA LYS A 193 0.04 23.31 10.54
C LYS A 193 1.39 23.29 9.82
N PRO A 194 2.43 23.96 10.36
CA PRO A 194 3.73 24.03 9.72
C PRO A 194 4.29 22.64 9.37
N GLU A 195 4.02 21.63 10.21
CA GLU A 195 4.48 20.26 9.99
C GLU A 195 3.91 19.59 8.73
N ALA A 196 2.86 20.16 8.12
CA ALA A 196 2.29 19.66 6.87
C ALA A 196 3.25 19.81 5.67
N VAL A 197 4.16 20.79 5.70
CA VAL A 197 5.10 21.05 4.61
C VAL A 197 6.53 20.62 4.93
N LEU A 198 6.86 20.33 6.19
CA LEU A 198 8.24 20.03 6.61
C LEU A 198 8.84 18.77 5.96
N GLY A 199 8.01 17.77 5.65
CA GLY A 199 8.44 16.62 4.85
C GLY A 199 8.92 17.01 3.45
N THR A 200 8.23 17.99 2.83
CA THR A 200 8.64 18.61 1.56
C THR A 200 9.88 19.47 1.77
N VAL A 201 9.97 20.26 2.83
CA VAL A 201 11.18 21.06 3.11
C VAL A 201 12.43 20.18 3.25
N ALA A 202 12.33 19.02 3.91
CA ALA A 202 13.42 18.05 3.98
C ALA A 202 13.80 17.48 2.60
N HIS A 203 12.81 17.23 1.74
CA HIS A 203 12.98 16.78 0.36
C HIS A 203 13.72 17.83 -0.47
N GLU A 204 13.23 19.06 -0.49
CA GLU A 204 13.82 20.17 -1.26
C GLU A 204 15.22 20.54 -0.77
N PHE A 205 15.50 20.40 0.53
CA PHE A 205 16.84 20.65 1.06
C PHE A 205 17.84 19.58 0.58
N GLN A 206 17.38 18.34 0.36
CA GLN A 206 18.19 17.33 -0.29
C GLN A 206 18.51 17.71 -1.73
N HIS A 207 17.55 18.21 -2.51
CA HIS A 207 17.83 18.70 -3.86
C HIS A 207 18.86 19.84 -3.87
N LEU A 208 18.75 20.81 -2.95
CA LEU A 208 19.74 21.88 -2.82
C LEU A 208 21.14 21.30 -2.55
N ILE A 209 21.27 20.37 -1.60
CA ILE A 209 22.54 19.68 -1.33
C ILE A 209 23.03 18.93 -2.57
N HIS A 210 22.16 18.20 -3.25
CA HIS A 210 22.52 17.37 -4.40
C HIS A 210 23.09 18.22 -5.53
N TYR A 211 22.47 19.38 -5.78
CA TYR A 211 22.90 20.33 -6.80
C TYR A 211 24.36 20.78 -6.62
N ASN A 212 24.87 20.81 -5.39
CA ASN A 212 26.27 21.14 -5.11
C ASN A 212 27.27 20.10 -5.65
N TYR A 213 26.84 18.84 -5.78
CA TYR A 213 27.73 17.72 -6.13
C TYR A 213 27.49 17.22 -7.55
N ASP A 214 26.24 17.03 -7.95
CA ASP A 214 25.87 16.60 -9.31
C ASP A 214 24.61 17.34 -9.81
N PRO A 215 24.78 18.52 -10.44
CA PRO A 215 23.68 19.24 -11.07
C PRO A 215 23.00 18.48 -12.24
N GLY A 216 23.64 17.44 -12.77
CA GLY A 216 23.21 16.71 -13.96
C GLY A 216 22.65 15.32 -13.67
N GLU A 217 22.37 15.00 -12.40
CA GLU A 217 21.88 13.69 -11.99
C GLU A 217 20.52 13.35 -12.62
N GLU A 218 20.32 12.07 -12.95
CA GLU A 218 19.08 11.54 -13.49
C GLU A 218 17.95 11.59 -12.46
N SER A 219 16.74 11.94 -12.89
CA SER A 219 15.58 12.17 -12.02
C SER A 219 15.31 11.02 -11.05
N TRP A 220 15.49 9.76 -11.48
CA TRP A 220 15.22 8.62 -10.61
C TRP A 220 16.16 8.52 -9.40
N VAL A 221 17.40 8.99 -9.52
CA VAL A 221 18.34 9.06 -8.39
C VAL A 221 18.02 10.28 -7.55
N ASN A 222 17.88 11.45 -8.20
CA ASN A 222 17.67 12.72 -7.52
C ASN A 222 16.41 12.70 -6.64
N GLU A 223 15.27 12.31 -7.23
CA GLU A 223 13.99 12.19 -6.53
C GLU A 223 14.00 11.08 -5.47
N GLY A 224 14.66 9.95 -5.77
CA GLY A 224 14.78 8.85 -4.81
C GLY A 224 15.48 9.24 -3.52
N LEU A 225 16.58 10.00 -3.63
CA LEU A 225 17.33 10.46 -2.47
C LEU A 225 16.61 11.58 -1.71
N SER A 226 15.82 12.41 -2.40
CA SER A 226 14.97 13.42 -1.77
C SER A 226 13.79 12.80 -1.03
N GLU A 227 13.18 11.73 -1.54
CA GLU A 227 12.17 10.94 -0.81
C GLU A 227 12.75 10.29 0.46
N LEU A 228 14.01 9.81 0.36
CA LEU A 228 14.72 9.28 1.52
C LEU A 228 14.97 10.37 2.56
N ALA A 229 15.22 11.62 2.16
CA ALA A 229 15.43 12.73 3.10
C ALA A 229 14.22 12.97 3.99
N SER A 230 13.00 12.98 3.43
CA SER A 230 11.77 13.09 4.22
C SER A 230 11.65 11.97 5.26
N TYR A 231 12.01 10.74 4.87
CA TYR A 231 12.02 9.59 5.77
C TYR A 231 13.07 9.72 6.88
N LEU A 232 14.32 10.09 6.55
CA LEU A 232 15.40 10.25 7.54
C LEU A 232 15.09 11.36 8.55
N CYS A 233 14.33 12.39 8.14
CA CYS A 233 13.82 13.42 9.03
C CYS A 233 12.52 13.02 9.76
N GLY A 234 12.02 11.79 9.61
CA GLY A 234 10.89 11.28 10.39
C GLY A 234 9.50 11.66 9.87
N TYR A 235 9.39 12.23 8.67
CA TYR A 235 8.11 12.62 8.05
C TYR A 235 7.45 11.48 7.25
N GLY A 236 8.02 10.28 7.32
CA GLY A 236 7.54 9.09 6.62
C GLY A 236 8.17 8.94 5.23
N LEU A 237 7.97 7.74 4.65
CA LEU A 237 8.38 7.42 3.29
C LEU A 237 7.15 7.45 2.38
N ARG A 238 7.32 7.83 1.11
CA ARG A 238 6.29 7.68 0.08
C ARG A 238 5.70 6.27 0.12
N SER A 239 4.37 6.17 0.01
CA SER A 239 3.71 4.87 -0.06
C SER A 239 4.26 4.06 -1.25
N PRO A 240 4.70 2.81 -1.05
CA PRO A 240 5.21 1.96 -2.12
C PRO A 240 4.10 1.34 -2.98
N GLU A 241 2.83 1.50 -2.59
CA GLU A 241 1.69 0.76 -3.15
C GLU A 241 1.55 0.87 -4.67
N ARG A 242 1.75 2.06 -5.26
CA ARG A 242 1.66 2.24 -6.71
C ARG A 242 2.68 1.40 -7.47
N TYR A 243 3.90 1.32 -6.95
CA TYR A 243 4.96 0.52 -7.54
C TYR A 243 4.79 -0.99 -7.25
N LEU A 244 4.37 -1.36 -6.03
CA LEU A 244 4.12 -2.77 -5.71
C LEU A 244 2.95 -3.34 -6.53
N ASN A 245 1.96 -2.53 -6.89
CA ASN A 245 0.86 -2.95 -7.75
C ASN A 245 1.26 -3.14 -9.22
N ASN A 246 2.30 -2.44 -9.69
CA ASN A 246 2.87 -2.63 -11.02
C ASN A 246 4.40 -2.47 -10.99
N SER A 247 5.10 -3.58 -10.73
CA SER A 247 6.56 -3.60 -10.59
C SER A 247 7.32 -3.68 -11.92
N ASP A 248 6.60 -3.84 -13.04
CA ASP A 248 7.13 -3.80 -14.41
C ASP A 248 7.28 -2.33 -14.86
N LEU A 249 8.05 -1.59 -14.07
CA LEU A 249 8.34 -0.18 -14.22
C LEU A 249 9.86 0.00 -14.13
N SER A 250 10.48 0.41 -15.23
CA SER A 250 11.95 0.53 -15.34
C SER A 250 12.53 1.41 -14.25
N MET A 251 13.55 0.94 -13.50
CA MET A 251 14.16 1.70 -12.41
C MET A 251 14.68 3.08 -12.85
N THR A 252 15.15 3.19 -14.09
CA THR A 252 15.82 4.38 -14.61
C THR A 252 14.89 5.33 -15.37
N ASP A 253 13.71 4.86 -15.78
CA ASP A 253 12.81 5.66 -16.59
C ASP A 253 11.96 6.58 -15.72
N TRP A 254 11.70 7.78 -16.21
CA TRP A 254 10.89 8.79 -15.53
C TRP A 254 9.79 9.30 -16.47
N ASN A 255 8.56 9.41 -15.96
CA ASN A 255 7.43 9.95 -16.71
C ASN A 255 6.87 11.17 -16.00
N ASP A 256 7.03 12.31 -16.66
CA ASP A 256 6.61 13.60 -16.15
C ASP A 256 5.09 13.80 -16.13
N ASP A 257 4.36 13.10 -17.02
CA ASP A 257 2.90 13.16 -17.12
C ASP A 257 2.20 12.32 -16.04
N ASP A 258 2.86 11.26 -15.55
CA ASP A 258 2.38 10.43 -14.45
C ASP A 258 3.54 10.03 -13.51
N PRO A 259 4.04 10.96 -12.68
CA PRO A 259 5.24 10.72 -11.90
C PRO A 259 4.97 9.92 -10.61
N LEU A 260 3.71 9.77 -10.18
CA LEU A 260 3.37 9.16 -8.89
C LEU A 260 3.88 7.72 -8.73
N PRO A 261 3.77 6.81 -9.73
CA PRO A 261 4.38 5.49 -9.65
C PRO A 261 5.90 5.53 -9.58
N HIS A 262 6.53 6.51 -10.24
CA HIS A 262 7.99 6.69 -10.24
C HIS A 262 8.49 7.12 -8.86
N TYR A 263 7.83 8.10 -8.22
CA TYR A 263 8.10 8.47 -6.83
C TYR A 263 7.98 7.28 -5.86
N SER A 264 6.90 6.50 -5.96
CA SER A 264 6.71 5.28 -5.16
C SER A 264 7.86 4.28 -5.35
N ARG A 265 8.35 4.12 -6.59
CA ARG A 265 9.46 3.23 -6.93
C ARG A 265 10.78 3.69 -6.33
N VAL A 266 11.16 4.94 -6.59
CA VAL A 266 12.49 5.45 -6.21
C VAL A 266 12.62 5.71 -4.72
N ALA A 267 11.52 6.03 -4.04
CA ALA A 267 11.48 6.11 -2.57
C ALA A 267 11.76 4.75 -1.93
N LEU A 268 11.10 3.68 -2.39
CA LEU A 268 11.29 2.33 -1.86
C LEU A 268 12.70 1.80 -2.16
N TRP A 269 13.22 2.08 -3.36
CA TRP A 269 14.58 1.74 -3.75
C TRP A 269 15.63 2.45 -2.89
N SER A 270 15.50 3.76 -2.70
CA SER A 270 16.48 4.55 -1.94
C SER A 270 16.45 4.18 -0.46
N TYR A 271 15.26 3.88 0.08
CA TYR A 271 15.13 3.28 1.41
C TYR A 271 15.84 1.92 1.50
N PHE A 272 15.65 1.03 0.51
CA PHE A 272 16.34 -0.26 0.48
C PHE A 272 17.86 -0.10 0.47
N LEU A 273 18.38 0.84 -0.34
CA LEU A 273 19.81 1.15 -0.35
C LEU A 273 20.31 1.61 1.03
N TYR A 274 19.58 2.53 1.65
CA TYR A 274 19.90 3.03 2.99
C TYR A 274 19.89 1.92 4.04
N GLU A 275 18.85 1.10 4.07
CA GLU A 275 18.69 0.02 5.04
C GLU A 275 19.79 -1.05 4.92
N ARG A 276 20.17 -1.39 3.68
CA ARG A 276 21.11 -2.48 3.40
C ARG A 276 22.57 -2.06 3.39
N TYR A 277 22.87 -0.86 2.89
CA TYR A 277 24.25 -0.39 2.67
C TYR A 277 24.60 0.86 3.48
N GLY A 278 23.65 1.40 4.25
CA GLY A 278 23.87 2.46 5.22
C GLY A 278 24.06 3.85 4.62
N ARG A 279 24.03 4.85 5.50
CA ARG A 279 24.14 6.27 5.15
C ARG A 279 25.41 6.63 4.38
N THR A 280 26.55 6.00 4.66
CA THR A 280 27.80 6.28 3.96
C THR A 280 27.69 5.98 2.46
N THR A 281 26.96 4.93 2.10
CA THR A 281 26.69 4.60 0.69
C THR A 281 25.77 5.63 0.05
N ILE A 282 24.71 6.04 0.74
CA ILE A 282 23.81 7.11 0.28
C ILE A 282 24.57 8.41 0.03
N ARG A 283 25.43 8.82 0.98
CA ARG A 283 26.29 9.99 0.82
C ARG A 283 27.22 9.85 -0.39
N ALA A 284 27.81 8.68 -0.59
CA ALA A 284 28.69 8.43 -1.72
C ALA A 284 27.96 8.50 -3.07
N ILE A 285 26.68 8.13 -3.14
CA ILE A 285 25.87 8.28 -4.35
C ILE A 285 25.66 9.77 -4.65
N VAL A 286 25.22 10.58 -3.67
CA VAL A 286 25.04 12.03 -3.86
C VAL A 286 26.33 12.72 -4.34
N GLN A 287 27.48 12.25 -3.87
CA GLN A 287 28.77 12.89 -4.13
C GLN A 287 29.53 12.31 -5.33
N GLU A 288 28.95 11.36 -6.06
CA GLU A 288 29.58 10.81 -7.26
C GLU A 288 29.34 11.75 -8.44
N ALA A 289 30.42 12.22 -9.07
CA ALA A 289 30.34 13.20 -10.17
C ALA A 289 29.85 12.61 -11.51
N THR A 290 29.48 11.33 -11.55
CA THR A 290 28.78 10.74 -12.69
C THR A 290 27.37 10.38 -12.29
N HIS A 291 26.45 10.51 -13.23
CA HIS A 291 25.03 10.33 -12.99
C HIS A 291 24.54 8.92 -13.32
N GLY A 292 23.31 8.63 -12.89
CA GLY A 292 22.51 7.48 -13.24
C GLY A 292 23.10 6.16 -12.77
N VAL A 293 22.89 5.12 -13.58
CA VAL A 293 23.37 3.76 -13.27
C VAL A 293 24.89 3.72 -13.09
N VAL A 294 25.64 4.53 -13.86
CA VAL A 294 27.10 4.58 -13.76
C VAL A 294 27.52 5.13 -12.40
N GLY A 295 26.91 6.24 -11.96
CA GLY A 295 27.17 6.85 -10.66
C GLY A 295 26.85 5.93 -9.50
N VAL A 296 25.62 5.42 -9.46
CA VAL A 296 25.16 4.50 -8.42
C VAL A 296 26.04 3.24 -8.37
N ASN A 297 26.41 2.67 -9.52
CA ASN A 297 27.28 1.49 -9.56
C ASN A 297 28.69 1.78 -9.03
N ARG A 298 29.28 2.95 -9.32
CA ARG A 298 30.60 3.34 -8.79
C ARG A 298 30.57 3.52 -7.29
N ALA A 299 29.57 4.23 -6.77
CA ALA A 299 29.41 4.43 -5.33
C ALA A 299 29.23 3.09 -4.59
N LEU A 300 28.36 2.21 -5.10
CA LEU A 300 28.15 0.87 -4.53
C LEU A 300 29.42 0.01 -4.56
N ASN A 301 30.16 0.04 -5.67
CA ASN A 301 31.39 -0.73 -5.80
C ASN A 301 32.48 -0.20 -4.85
N ALA A 302 32.65 1.11 -4.77
CA ALA A 302 33.66 1.74 -3.91
C ALA A 302 33.38 1.51 -2.42
N GLN A 303 32.11 1.56 -2.00
CA GLN A 303 31.74 1.44 -0.59
C GLN A 303 31.57 -0.01 -0.14
N ASN A 304 31.08 -0.89 -1.00
CA ASN A 304 30.61 -2.23 -0.60
C ASN A 304 31.12 -3.37 -1.49
N GLY A 305 31.83 -3.08 -2.60
CA GLY A 305 32.32 -4.09 -3.53
C GLY A 305 31.22 -4.81 -4.32
N VAL A 306 30.02 -4.24 -4.40
CA VAL A 306 28.86 -4.81 -5.14
C VAL A 306 28.52 -3.97 -6.37
N SER A 307 27.89 -4.58 -7.37
CA SER A 307 27.41 -3.89 -8.56
C SER A 307 25.95 -3.48 -8.43
N PHE A 308 25.53 -2.45 -9.16
CA PHE A 308 24.13 -2.02 -9.23
C PHE A 308 23.18 -3.18 -9.55
N VAL A 309 23.51 -4.01 -10.53
CA VAL A 309 22.66 -5.14 -10.95
C VAL A 309 22.51 -6.21 -9.86
N ALA A 310 23.55 -6.47 -9.07
CA ALA A 310 23.47 -7.40 -7.94
C ALA A 310 22.58 -6.86 -6.81
N VAL A 311 22.65 -5.54 -6.57
CA VAL A 311 21.78 -4.88 -5.59
C VAL A 311 20.33 -4.84 -6.07
N LEU A 312 20.11 -4.54 -7.35
CA LEU A 312 18.78 -4.51 -7.96
C LEU A 312 18.11 -5.90 -7.94
N GLU A 313 18.86 -6.95 -8.23
CA GLU A 313 18.37 -8.33 -8.11
C GLU A 313 17.95 -8.65 -6.66
N ASN A 314 18.74 -8.21 -5.67
CA ASN A 314 18.42 -8.42 -4.25
C ASN A 314 17.19 -7.59 -3.80
N PHE A 315 17.03 -6.38 -4.36
CA PHE A 315 15.83 -5.58 -4.18
C PHE A 315 14.60 -6.31 -4.71
N PHE A 316 14.65 -6.83 -5.93
CA PHE A 316 13.52 -7.59 -6.52
C PHE A 316 13.20 -8.88 -5.74
N LYS A 317 14.21 -9.62 -5.26
CA LYS A 317 13.98 -10.75 -4.33
C LYS A 317 13.25 -10.30 -3.07
N THR A 318 13.63 -9.15 -2.52
CA THR A 318 12.97 -8.57 -1.36
C THR A 318 11.52 -8.23 -1.68
N LEU A 319 11.22 -7.59 -2.80
CA LEU A 319 9.85 -7.27 -3.20
C LEU A 319 8.98 -8.51 -3.47
N MET A 320 9.57 -9.57 -3.99
CA MET A 320 8.88 -10.83 -4.26
C MET A 320 8.57 -11.61 -2.98
N SER A 321 9.50 -11.64 -2.02
CA SER A 321 9.39 -12.49 -0.82
C SER A 321 8.91 -11.76 0.43
N ASN A 322 9.63 -10.72 0.84
CA ASN A 322 9.39 -9.86 1.99
C ASN A 322 8.79 -10.53 3.24
N ASP A 323 9.28 -11.71 3.60
CA ASP A 323 8.80 -12.45 4.77
C ASP A 323 9.95 -12.57 5.78
N PRO A 324 9.88 -11.87 6.94
CA PRO A 324 10.94 -11.88 7.94
C PRO A 324 11.09 -13.22 8.68
N LEU A 325 10.09 -14.12 8.60
CA LEU A 325 10.14 -15.44 9.24
C LEU A 325 10.75 -16.48 8.30
N ASN A 326 10.35 -16.46 7.03
CA ASN A 326 10.73 -17.49 6.06
C ASN A 326 11.94 -17.09 5.20
N THR A 327 12.10 -15.80 4.93
CA THR A 327 13.17 -15.24 4.10
C THR A 327 13.79 -13.99 4.72
N PRO A 328 14.37 -14.08 5.93
CA PRO A 328 14.86 -12.91 6.67
C PRO A 328 15.86 -12.07 5.85
N ASP A 329 16.72 -12.70 5.05
CA ASP A 329 17.69 -11.99 4.20
C ASP A 329 17.04 -11.16 3.08
N TYR A 330 15.83 -11.55 2.64
CA TYR A 330 15.04 -10.91 1.58
C TYR A 330 13.76 -10.27 2.15
N SER A 331 13.88 -9.63 3.32
CA SER A 331 12.79 -8.90 3.96
C SER A 331 13.25 -7.52 4.41
N PHE A 332 12.34 -6.54 4.44
CA PHE A 332 12.64 -5.26 5.07
C PHE A 332 12.79 -5.44 6.58
N ARG A 333 13.72 -4.71 7.18
CA ARG A 333 13.92 -4.67 8.65
C ARG A 333 12.91 -3.73 9.30
N TRP A 334 12.48 -2.68 8.61
CA TRP A 334 11.41 -1.82 9.11
C TRP A 334 10.06 -2.53 9.03
N SER A 335 9.45 -2.72 10.21
CA SER A 335 8.19 -3.44 10.37
C SER A 335 7.02 -2.86 9.57
N ALA A 336 7.02 -1.56 9.26
CA ALA A 336 5.98 -0.95 8.43
C ALA A 336 6.02 -1.42 6.96
N LEU A 337 7.18 -1.90 6.50
CA LEU A 337 7.35 -2.45 5.16
C LEU A 337 7.32 -3.98 5.12
N GLN A 338 7.44 -4.69 6.24
CA GLN A 338 7.39 -6.16 6.27
C GLN A 338 6.07 -6.69 5.70
N TYR A 339 6.13 -7.85 5.02
CA TYR A 339 5.01 -8.51 4.34
C TYR A 339 4.40 -7.76 3.15
N LEU A 340 4.79 -6.51 2.88
CA LEU A 340 4.40 -5.78 1.66
C LEU A 340 5.16 -6.32 0.45
N ARG A 341 4.48 -7.02 -0.45
CA ARG A 341 5.08 -7.62 -1.65
C ARG A 341 4.58 -6.98 -2.92
N ALA A 342 5.36 -7.12 -3.98
CA ALA A 342 4.88 -6.83 -5.32
C ALA A 342 3.76 -7.79 -5.71
N SER A 343 2.78 -7.27 -6.43
CA SER A 343 1.64 -8.01 -6.96
C SER A 343 2.01 -8.69 -8.29
N PRO A 344 1.54 -9.94 -8.54
CA PRO A 344 1.59 -10.54 -9.86
C PRO A 344 0.91 -9.65 -10.91
N ALA A 345 1.60 -9.40 -12.01
CA ALA A 345 1.07 -8.64 -13.14
C ALA A 345 0.02 -9.46 -13.92
N GLU A 346 0.17 -10.79 -13.93
CA GLU A 346 -0.84 -11.69 -14.47
C GLU A 346 -0.90 -12.98 -13.65
N ARG A 347 -2.12 -13.54 -13.57
CA ARG A 347 -2.38 -14.86 -13.00
C ARG A 347 -2.95 -15.78 -14.06
N ILE A 348 -2.33 -16.95 -14.23
CA ILE A 348 -2.79 -18.03 -15.08
C ILE A 348 -3.53 -19.05 -14.20
N THR A 349 -4.81 -19.25 -14.52
CA THR A 349 -5.68 -20.21 -13.83
C THR A 349 -6.16 -21.34 -14.72
N GLU A 350 -5.89 -21.28 -16.02
CA GLU A 350 -6.33 -22.26 -17.01
C GLU A 350 -5.10 -22.78 -17.76
N TYR A 351 -5.17 -24.02 -18.23
CA TYR A 351 -4.06 -24.72 -18.87
C TYR A 351 -4.56 -25.57 -20.04
N PRO A 352 -3.81 -25.68 -21.16
CA PRO A 352 -2.56 -24.97 -21.44
C PRO A 352 -2.79 -23.49 -21.85
N GLN A 353 -1.74 -22.67 -21.76
CA GLN A 353 -1.72 -21.27 -22.18
C GLN A 353 -0.37 -20.92 -22.82
N ASN A 354 -0.42 -20.16 -23.92
CA ASN A 354 0.76 -19.50 -24.48
C ASN A 354 0.66 -18.00 -24.19
N LYS A 355 1.71 -17.43 -23.60
CA LYS A 355 1.70 -16.04 -23.14
C LYS A 355 3.01 -15.34 -23.49
N SER A 356 2.91 -14.07 -23.85
CA SER A 356 4.05 -13.22 -24.12
C SER A 356 3.82 -11.82 -23.55
N TRP A 357 4.80 -11.30 -22.81
CA TRP A 357 4.73 -9.97 -22.21
C TRP A 357 6.06 -9.23 -22.36
N PRO A 358 6.04 -7.93 -22.71
CA PRO A 358 7.23 -7.11 -22.55
C PRO A 358 7.59 -6.99 -21.06
N VAL A 359 8.87 -6.75 -20.80
CA VAL A 359 9.38 -6.35 -19.47
C VAL A 359 10.36 -5.21 -19.69
N ALA A 360 10.14 -4.10 -18.99
CA ALA A 360 11.00 -2.94 -19.12
C ALA A 360 12.44 -3.24 -18.64
N SER A 361 13.42 -2.48 -19.10
CA SER A 361 14.79 -2.52 -18.54
C SER A 361 14.78 -2.27 -17.04
N TYR A 362 15.69 -2.88 -16.29
CA TYR A 362 15.79 -2.69 -14.83
C TYR A 362 14.44 -2.80 -14.09
N ALA A 363 13.60 -3.75 -14.47
CA ALA A 363 12.26 -3.96 -13.92
C ALA A 363 12.01 -5.42 -13.53
N MET A 364 10.94 -5.65 -12.77
CA MET A 364 10.50 -6.97 -12.36
C MET A 364 9.09 -7.21 -12.84
N ARG A 365 8.83 -8.38 -13.46
CA ARG A 365 7.46 -8.83 -13.72
C ARG A 365 7.20 -10.12 -12.96
N LEU A 366 6.14 -10.13 -12.17
CA LEU A 366 5.65 -11.31 -11.47
C LEU A 366 4.51 -11.95 -12.27
N VAL A 367 4.59 -13.27 -12.48
CA VAL A 367 3.53 -14.08 -13.10
C VAL A 367 3.16 -15.18 -12.13
N GLU A 368 1.87 -15.40 -11.90
CA GLU A 368 1.41 -16.42 -10.98
C GLU A 368 0.68 -17.54 -11.71
N LEU A 369 1.03 -18.79 -11.42
CA LEU A 369 0.31 -19.99 -11.84
C LEU A 369 -0.40 -20.56 -10.61
N THR A 370 -1.67 -20.94 -10.75
CA THR A 370 -2.44 -21.49 -9.62
C THR A 370 -3.23 -22.73 -10.00
N ASN A 371 -3.53 -23.57 -9.01
CA ASN A 371 -4.45 -24.70 -9.15
C ASN A 371 -4.12 -25.59 -10.35
N GLY A 372 -2.84 -25.90 -10.52
CA GLY A 372 -2.35 -26.73 -11.60
C GLY A 372 -1.91 -28.09 -11.06
N ASP A 373 -2.12 -29.14 -11.83
CA ASP A 373 -1.57 -30.47 -11.60
C ASP A 373 -0.66 -30.82 -12.77
N SER A 374 0.54 -31.29 -12.45
CA SER A 374 1.57 -31.62 -13.44
C SER A 374 1.88 -30.42 -14.34
N VAL A 375 2.09 -29.25 -13.73
CA VAL A 375 2.38 -28.00 -14.45
C VAL A 375 3.78 -28.06 -15.04
N THR A 376 3.88 -27.76 -16.33
CA THR A 376 5.13 -27.60 -17.06
C THR A 376 5.21 -26.17 -17.58
N VAL A 377 6.29 -25.47 -17.28
CA VAL A 377 6.59 -24.15 -17.82
C VAL A 377 7.78 -24.27 -18.76
N ALA A 378 7.57 -23.97 -20.03
CA ALA A 378 8.62 -23.89 -21.04
C ALA A 378 8.75 -22.46 -21.54
N GLN A 379 9.97 -22.07 -21.90
CA GLN A 379 10.21 -20.80 -22.57
C GLN A 379 10.24 -21.00 -24.07
N ASP A 380 9.38 -20.28 -24.81
CA ASP A 380 9.43 -20.26 -26.28
C ASP A 380 10.72 -19.60 -26.77
N ARG A 381 11.24 -18.65 -25.98
CA ARG A 381 12.55 -18.04 -26.15
C ARG A 381 13.19 -17.75 -24.79
N PRO A 382 14.53 -17.84 -24.68
CA PRO A 382 15.23 -17.50 -23.45
C PRO A 382 14.95 -16.06 -23.03
N PHE A 383 14.46 -15.87 -21.81
CA PHE A 383 14.53 -14.58 -21.12
C PHE A 383 15.99 -14.31 -20.73
N SER A 384 16.47 -13.07 -20.84
CA SER A 384 17.89 -12.75 -20.62
C SER A 384 18.28 -12.56 -19.15
N GLY A 385 17.32 -12.26 -18.28
CA GLY A 385 17.53 -12.08 -16.84
C GLY A 385 17.29 -13.35 -16.01
N PRO A 386 17.59 -13.31 -14.70
CA PRO A 386 17.30 -14.42 -13.81
C PRO A 386 15.78 -14.56 -13.58
N VAL A 387 15.35 -15.81 -13.44
CA VAL A 387 13.98 -16.17 -13.06
C VAL A 387 14.01 -16.84 -11.69
N TYR A 388 13.24 -16.28 -10.75
CA TYR A 388 13.06 -16.81 -9.40
C TYR A 388 11.65 -17.33 -9.23
N TYR A 389 11.42 -18.18 -8.22
CA TYR A 389 10.07 -18.64 -7.93
C TYR A 389 9.82 -18.90 -6.45
N ASN A 390 8.55 -18.77 -6.07
CA ASN A 390 8.01 -19.21 -4.79
C ASN A 390 6.92 -20.26 -5.07
N ALA A 391 7.05 -21.46 -4.48
CA ALA A 391 6.10 -22.54 -4.66
C ALA A 391 5.39 -22.90 -3.34
N PHE A 392 4.06 -22.93 -3.40
CA PHE A 392 3.17 -23.28 -2.30
C PHE A 392 2.38 -24.54 -2.67
N GLY A 393 2.48 -25.60 -1.85
CA GLY A 393 1.68 -26.83 -2.00
C GLY A 393 2.43 -28.13 -2.35
N LEU A 394 3.75 -28.11 -2.54
CA LEU A 394 4.55 -29.31 -2.89
C LEU A 394 4.94 -30.19 -1.68
N GLY A 395 4.09 -30.29 -0.66
CA GLY A 395 4.46 -30.92 0.63
C GLY A 395 5.36 -30.07 1.53
N GLY A 396 5.52 -28.78 1.18
CA GLY A 396 6.26 -27.75 1.91
C GLY A 396 6.18 -26.41 1.16
N THR A 397 6.65 -25.32 1.79
CA THR A 397 6.85 -24.02 1.14
C THR A 397 8.30 -23.90 0.69
N ALA A 398 8.53 -23.77 -0.62
CA ALA A 398 9.85 -23.44 -1.16
C ALA A 398 9.85 -21.95 -1.51
N TRP A 399 10.69 -21.19 -0.80
CA TRP A 399 10.90 -19.78 -1.06
C TRP A 399 12.21 -19.61 -1.83
N LEU A 400 12.15 -18.94 -2.98
CA LEU A 400 13.27 -18.49 -3.79
C LEU A 400 14.32 -19.58 -4.09
N GLU A 401 14.13 -20.32 -5.19
CA GLU A 401 15.20 -21.20 -5.68
C GLU A 401 16.34 -20.48 -6.40
N THR A 402 17.43 -21.21 -6.65
CA THR A 402 18.56 -20.77 -7.49
C THR A 402 18.03 -20.22 -8.82
N PRO A 403 18.57 -19.10 -9.34
CA PRO A 403 18.08 -18.53 -10.59
C PRO A 403 18.04 -19.60 -11.68
N LEU A 404 16.85 -19.78 -12.25
CA LEU A 404 16.63 -20.73 -13.33
C LEU A 404 17.16 -20.10 -14.63
N PHE A 405 18.42 -20.37 -14.98
CA PHE A 405 19.03 -19.82 -16.20
C PHE A 405 19.97 -20.80 -16.94
N PRO A 406 19.79 -21.00 -18.27
CA PRO A 406 18.59 -20.68 -19.05
C PRO A 406 17.46 -21.66 -18.68
N LEU A 407 16.26 -21.15 -18.45
CA LEU A 407 15.09 -21.97 -18.13
C LEU A 407 14.63 -22.69 -19.41
N LYS A 408 15.07 -23.93 -19.64
CA LYS A 408 14.62 -24.73 -20.79
C LYS A 408 13.21 -25.29 -20.58
N GLN A 409 12.97 -25.86 -19.41
CA GLN A 409 11.70 -26.45 -19.00
C GLN A 409 11.72 -26.60 -17.49
N PHE A 410 10.61 -26.28 -16.84
CA PHE A 410 10.42 -26.43 -15.41
C PHE A 410 9.19 -27.30 -15.17
N ASP A 411 9.43 -28.53 -14.73
CA ASP A 411 8.40 -29.54 -14.47
C ASP A 411 8.10 -29.59 -12.98
N LEU A 412 6.90 -29.19 -12.59
CA LEU A 412 6.41 -29.35 -11.24
C LEU A 412 5.67 -30.69 -11.14
N SER A 413 6.35 -31.71 -10.59
CA SER A 413 5.74 -33.01 -10.36
C SER A 413 4.71 -32.92 -9.23
N GLY A 414 3.42 -33.03 -9.56
CA GLY A 414 2.32 -33.08 -8.60
C GLY A 414 1.40 -31.86 -8.63
N GLU A 415 0.62 -31.70 -7.56
CA GLU A 415 -0.34 -30.60 -7.41
C GLU A 415 0.38 -29.31 -6.95
N VAL A 416 0.12 -28.23 -7.68
CA VAL A 416 0.66 -26.89 -7.43
C VAL A 416 -0.52 -26.00 -7.08
N HIS A 417 -0.58 -25.59 -5.81
CA HIS A 417 -1.61 -24.66 -5.38
C HIS A 417 -1.30 -23.24 -5.87
N THR A 418 -0.07 -22.78 -5.69
CA THR A 418 0.41 -21.52 -6.24
C THR A 418 1.91 -21.60 -6.56
N LEU A 419 2.28 -21.17 -7.75
CA LEU A 419 3.65 -20.89 -8.17
C LEU A 419 3.72 -19.43 -8.61
N GLU A 420 4.49 -18.61 -7.90
CA GLU A 420 4.80 -17.24 -8.30
C GLU A 420 6.17 -17.24 -8.97
N LEU A 421 6.24 -16.82 -10.23
CA LEU A 421 7.45 -16.67 -11.03
C LEU A 421 7.83 -15.19 -11.09
N GLY A 422 9.07 -14.86 -10.72
CA GLY A 422 9.62 -13.52 -10.81
C GLY A 422 10.66 -13.43 -11.93
N PHE A 423 10.35 -12.67 -12.98
CA PHE A 423 11.24 -12.39 -14.10
C PHE A 423 11.92 -11.04 -13.88
N PHE A 424 13.22 -11.06 -13.62
CA PHE A 424 13.98 -9.86 -13.26
C PHE A 424 14.79 -9.39 -14.46
N ASN A 425 14.32 -8.37 -15.16
CA ASN A 425 15.14 -7.75 -16.20
C ASN A 425 16.14 -6.80 -15.54
N ILE A 426 17.32 -7.29 -15.21
CA ILE A 426 18.41 -6.51 -14.62
C ILE A 426 19.34 -5.87 -15.67
N SER A 427 18.93 -5.89 -16.95
CA SER A 427 19.68 -5.28 -18.05
C SER A 427 19.18 -3.87 -18.36
N GLY A 428 20.01 -3.08 -19.03
CA GLY A 428 19.66 -1.75 -19.52
C GLY A 428 18.84 -1.72 -20.81
N THR A 429 18.23 -2.85 -21.19
CA THR A 429 17.39 -2.96 -22.39
C THR A 429 16.09 -3.69 -22.07
N ASN A 430 15.00 -3.31 -22.72
CA ASN A 430 13.74 -4.05 -22.63
C ASN A 430 13.92 -5.49 -23.10
N ASP A 431 13.19 -6.40 -22.48
CA ASP A 431 13.13 -7.80 -22.85
C ASP A 431 11.67 -8.25 -22.93
N VAL A 432 11.45 -9.53 -23.23
CA VAL A 432 10.11 -10.10 -23.33
C VAL A 432 10.13 -11.51 -22.78
N ILE A 433 9.18 -11.78 -21.90
CA ILE A 433 8.88 -13.11 -21.42
C ILE A 433 7.99 -13.80 -22.47
N ALA A 434 8.34 -15.01 -22.87
CA ALA A 434 7.48 -15.87 -23.70
C ALA A 434 7.40 -17.26 -23.08
N LEU A 435 6.22 -17.63 -22.59
CA LEU A 435 5.97 -18.88 -21.87
C LEU A 435 4.92 -19.73 -22.58
N ASP A 436 5.24 -21.02 -22.71
CA ASP A 436 4.26 -22.08 -22.91
C ASP A 436 4.05 -22.78 -21.56
N VAL A 437 2.83 -22.66 -21.04
CA VAL A 437 2.44 -23.23 -19.75
C VAL A 437 1.43 -24.33 -20.01
N SER A 438 1.82 -25.58 -19.75
CA SER A 438 0.95 -26.74 -19.86
C SER A 438 0.70 -27.38 -18.50
N GLY A 439 -0.39 -28.14 -18.38
CA GLY A 439 -0.81 -28.75 -17.12
C GLY A 439 -2.31 -29.06 -17.13
N ARG A 440 -2.82 -29.51 -16.00
CA ARG A 440 -4.26 -29.71 -15.79
C ARG A 440 -4.76 -28.78 -14.71
N GLN A 441 -5.89 -28.12 -14.96
CA GLN A 441 -6.54 -27.32 -13.94
C GLN A 441 -7.13 -28.24 -12.85
N LYS A 442 -6.80 -28.00 -11.59
CA LYS A 442 -7.21 -28.83 -10.45
C LYS A 442 -7.44 -28.00 -9.19
N TYR A 443 -8.70 -27.86 -8.81
CA TYR A 443 -9.15 -27.12 -7.63
C TYR A 443 -10.52 -27.63 -7.16
N ASP A 444 -10.82 -27.37 -5.90
CA ASP A 444 -12.17 -27.53 -5.34
C ASP A 444 -12.94 -26.21 -5.51
N LEU A 445 -14.17 -26.28 -6.03
CA LEU A 445 -15.06 -25.13 -6.07
C LEU A 445 -15.89 -25.12 -4.78
N ILE A 446 -15.75 -24.07 -3.98
CA ILE A 446 -16.41 -23.91 -2.69
C ILE A 446 -17.37 -22.72 -2.79
N THR A 447 -18.64 -22.94 -2.46
CA THR A 447 -19.57 -21.83 -2.29
C THR A 447 -19.53 -21.38 -0.83
N LEU A 448 -19.06 -20.16 -0.59
CA LEU A 448 -19.16 -19.49 0.71
C LEU A 448 -20.56 -18.88 0.84
N GLU A 449 -21.40 -19.61 1.57
CA GLU A 449 -22.72 -19.17 2.04
C GLU A 449 -22.69 -19.06 3.57
N TYR A 450 -23.52 -18.21 4.18
CA TYR A 450 -23.59 -18.17 5.65
C TYR A 450 -24.08 -19.50 6.23
N GLY A 451 -23.26 -20.05 7.12
CA GLY A 451 -23.54 -21.27 7.88
C GLY A 451 -22.29 -22.08 8.18
N SER A 452 -21.21 -21.89 7.41
CA SER A 452 -19.94 -22.54 7.70
C SER A 452 -19.10 -21.72 8.68
N ASP A 453 -18.84 -20.43 8.47
CA ASP A 453 -17.88 -19.67 9.29
C ASP A 453 -18.36 -18.22 9.38
N LYS A 454 -18.44 -17.63 10.58
CA LYS A 454 -19.20 -16.39 10.84
C LYS A 454 -18.70 -15.18 10.00
N PRO A 455 -19.44 -14.71 8.97
CA PRO A 455 -19.18 -13.40 8.39
C PRO A 455 -19.66 -12.31 9.39
N THR A 456 -18.81 -11.32 9.66
CA THR A 456 -19.20 -10.12 10.40
C THR A 456 -19.67 -9.06 9.44
N PHE A 457 -20.81 -8.42 9.72
CA PHE A 457 -21.22 -7.26 8.95
C PHE A 457 -20.24 -6.09 9.15
N VAL A 458 -19.85 -5.40 8.07
CA VAL A 458 -18.98 -4.22 8.15
C VAL A 458 -19.70 -3.00 7.56
N ILE A 459 -19.76 -1.94 8.36
CA ILE A 459 -20.20 -0.61 7.93
C ILE A 459 -18.95 0.21 7.66
N GLY A 460 -18.86 0.80 6.47
CA GLY A 460 -17.83 1.77 6.15
C GLY A 460 -17.84 2.95 7.12
N SER A 461 -16.71 3.62 7.26
CA SER A 461 -16.59 4.79 8.14
C SER A 461 -17.45 5.99 7.71
N ASP A 462 -17.95 5.97 6.47
CA ASP A 462 -18.93 6.93 5.93
C ASP A 462 -20.35 6.72 6.49
N GLY A 463 -20.58 5.65 7.25
CA GLY A 463 -21.90 5.25 7.75
C GLY A 463 -22.90 4.88 6.65
N ALA A 464 -22.43 4.77 5.41
CA ALA A 464 -23.25 4.64 4.21
C ALA A 464 -22.93 3.39 3.38
N THR A 465 -21.68 2.94 3.41
CA THR A 465 -21.21 1.73 2.76
C THR A 465 -21.49 0.51 3.63
N ASN A 466 -22.12 -0.51 3.05
CA ASN A 466 -22.46 -1.77 3.71
C ASN A 466 -21.87 -2.92 2.90
N ALA A 467 -21.17 -3.84 3.56
CA ALA A 467 -20.60 -5.01 2.92
C ALA A 467 -20.67 -6.25 3.83
N ILE A 468 -20.54 -7.43 3.21
CA ILE A 468 -20.46 -8.72 3.90
C ILE A 468 -18.99 -9.15 3.91
N HIS A 469 -18.49 -9.43 5.11
CA HIS A 469 -17.14 -9.94 5.34
C HIS A 469 -17.06 -11.45 5.10
N TYR A 470 -16.11 -11.91 4.30
CA TYR A 470 -15.84 -13.31 4.06
C TYR A 470 -14.45 -13.64 4.58
N ILE A 471 -14.35 -14.69 5.38
CA ILE A 471 -13.06 -15.31 5.73
C ILE A 471 -12.80 -16.39 4.71
N ALA A 472 -11.62 -16.42 4.12
CA ALA A 472 -11.36 -17.41 3.11
C ALA A 472 -10.98 -18.79 3.69
N PRO A 473 -11.37 -19.86 2.98
CA PRO A 473 -11.27 -21.21 3.53
C PRO A 473 -9.85 -21.78 3.53
N ARG A 474 -8.95 -21.33 2.63
CA ARG A 474 -7.58 -21.86 2.49
C ARG A 474 -6.61 -20.80 1.94
N ASP A 475 -5.34 -20.90 2.33
CA ASP A 475 -4.24 -20.20 1.67
C ASP A 475 -4.27 -20.53 0.16
N SER A 476 -4.12 -19.53 -0.72
CA SER A 476 -4.22 -19.68 -2.20
C SER A 476 -5.63 -19.81 -2.80
N THR A 477 -6.69 -19.55 -2.04
CA THR A 477 -8.05 -19.48 -2.59
C THR A 477 -8.25 -18.19 -3.42
N PHE A 478 -9.05 -18.24 -4.47
CA PHE A 478 -9.47 -17.03 -5.21
C PHE A 478 -10.94 -17.06 -5.58
N ILE A 479 -11.52 -15.87 -5.72
CA ILE A 479 -12.94 -15.72 -6.00
C ILE A 479 -13.16 -15.89 -7.50
N LYS A 480 -14.06 -16.80 -7.86
CA LYS A 480 -14.57 -16.98 -9.21
C LYS A 480 -15.76 -16.06 -9.43
N THR A 481 -16.76 -16.18 -8.57
CA THR A 481 -18.07 -15.59 -8.82
C THR A 481 -18.59 -14.88 -7.56
N VAL A 482 -19.14 -13.68 -7.74
CA VAL A 482 -20.03 -13.06 -6.74
C VAL A 482 -21.45 -13.24 -7.23
N SER A 483 -22.28 -13.91 -6.44
CA SER A 483 -23.72 -14.03 -6.70
C SER A 483 -24.50 -13.21 -5.70
N PHE A 484 -25.53 -12.51 -6.16
CA PHE A 484 -26.46 -11.82 -5.30
C PHE A 484 -27.90 -12.02 -5.78
N TYR A 485 -28.87 -11.90 -4.87
CA TYR A 485 -30.27 -11.99 -5.27
C TYR A 485 -30.78 -10.59 -5.69
N ASN A 486 -31.07 -10.41 -6.97
CA ASN A 486 -31.64 -9.17 -7.49
C ASN A 486 -33.16 -9.17 -7.28
N TYR A 487 -33.65 -8.29 -6.42
CA TYR A 487 -35.05 -8.29 -6.03
C TYR A 487 -35.95 -7.39 -6.90
N SER A 488 -35.44 -6.30 -7.48
CA SER A 488 -36.32 -5.27 -8.07
C SER A 488 -35.73 -4.44 -9.19
N SER A 489 -34.41 -4.26 -9.31
CA SER A 489 -33.91 -3.35 -10.35
C SER A 489 -33.91 -4.05 -11.71
N SER A 490 -34.53 -3.41 -12.70
CA SER A 490 -34.25 -3.63 -14.12
C SER A 490 -33.12 -2.72 -14.61
N GLY A 491 -32.42 -2.04 -13.70
CA GLY A 491 -31.29 -1.17 -13.97
C GLY A 491 -30.01 -1.67 -13.32
N ALA A 492 -28.91 -1.00 -13.63
CA ALA A 492 -27.56 -1.38 -13.26
C ALA A 492 -27.39 -1.64 -11.76
N VAL A 493 -26.65 -2.70 -11.43
CA VAL A 493 -26.20 -3.02 -10.07
C VAL A 493 -24.69 -2.96 -10.03
N GLU A 494 -24.13 -2.23 -9.06
CA GLU A 494 -22.70 -2.13 -8.84
C GLU A 494 -22.30 -3.10 -7.72
N ILE A 495 -21.35 -3.97 -8.01
CA ILE A 495 -20.70 -4.86 -7.05
C ILE A 495 -19.34 -4.27 -6.71
N GLN A 496 -19.10 -4.07 -5.42
CA GLN A 496 -17.88 -3.48 -4.89
C GLN A 496 -17.17 -4.51 -4.01
N ILE A 497 -15.91 -4.75 -4.30
CA ILE A 497 -15.08 -5.72 -3.59
C ILE A 497 -13.94 -4.96 -2.93
N TYR A 498 -13.75 -5.20 -1.64
CA TYR A 498 -12.76 -4.55 -0.80
C TYR A 498 -11.72 -5.58 -0.35
N ASP A 499 -10.45 -5.20 -0.47
CA ASP A 499 -9.28 -6.06 -0.30
C ASP A 499 -8.59 -5.83 1.07
N ARG A 500 -9.23 -5.04 1.95
CA ARG A 500 -8.85 -4.76 3.34
C ARG A 500 -10.10 -4.40 4.14
N ALA A 501 -9.98 -4.37 5.47
CA ALA A 501 -11.12 -4.11 6.36
C ALA A 501 -11.64 -2.73 6.03
N LEU A 502 -12.95 -2.63 5.83
CA LEU A 502 -13.69 -1.38 5.89
C LEU A 502 -13.55 -0.79 7.32
N ALA A 503 -12.38 -0.25 7.64
CA ALA A 503 -12.10 0.43 8.91
C ALA A 503 -11.39 1.76 8.66
N LEU A 504 -12.07 2.83 9.10
CA LEU A 504 -11.64 4.22 9.29
C LEU A 504 -10.91 4.86 8.08
N GLY A 505 -11.69 5.35 7.10
CA GLY A 505 -11.19 6.30 6.11
C GLY A 505 -11.84 6.32 4.73
N GLY A 506 -12.96 5.61 4.48
CA GLY A 506 -13.65 5.67 3.18
C GLY A 506 -12.75 5.33 1.99
N ARG A 507 -12.14 4.14 1.98
CA ARG A 507 -11.21 3.71 0.93
C ARG A 507 -11.97 3.27 -0.33
N PRO A 508 -11.43 3.50 -1.54
CA PRO A 508 -12.05 3.03 -2.78
C PRO A 508 -12.08 1.50 -2.84
N ALA A 509 -13.14 0.94 -3.44
CA ALA A 509 -13.22 -0.49 -3.70
C ALA A 509 -12.05 -0.94 -4.59
N TYR A 510 -11.44 -2.07 -4.25
CA TYR A 510 -10.36 -2.69 -5.03
C TYR A 510 -10.86 -3.09 -6.42
N LYS A 511 -12.08 -3.61 -6.50
CA LYS A 511 -12.75 -3.91 -7.76
C LYS A 511 -14.18 -3.46 -7.75
N LYS A 512 -14.60 -2.87 -8.87
CA LYS A 512 -15.97 -2.49 -9.16
C LYS A 512 -16.44 -3.22 -10.40
N VAL A 513 -17.59 -3.87 -10.32
CA VAL A 513 -18.20 -4.56 -11.46
C VAL A 513 -19.64 -4.09 -11.59
N ILE A 514 -20.01 -3.58 -12.77
CA ILE A 514 -21.37 -3.11 -13.05
C ILE A 514 -22.09 -4.18 -13.86
N LEU A 515 -23.24 -4.62 -13.35
CA LEU A 515 -24.16 -5.51 -14.03
C LEU A 515 -25.37 -4.70 -14.49
N GLU A 516 -25.40 -4.33 -15.77
CA GLU A 516 -26.36 -3.37 -16.33
C GLU A 516 -27.82 -3.85 -16.25
N ASN A 517 -28.08 -5.15 -16.41
CA ASN A 517 -29.44 -5.71 -16.48
C ASN A 517 -29.53 -7.09 -15.79
N PRO A 518 -29.39 -7.18 -14.46
CA PRO A 518 -29.52 -8.46 -13.77
C PRO A 518 -30.95 -8.99 -13.85
N LEU A 519 -31.11 -10.31 -13.90
CA LEU A 519 -32.43 -10.96 -13.87
C LEU A 519 -33.22 -10.53 -12.63
N ARG A 520 -34.42 -9.99 -12.83
CA ARG A 520 -35.30 -9.55 -11.75
C ARG A 520 -35.94 -10.74 -11.04
N GLY A 521 -35.90 -10.74 -9.71
CA GLY A 521 -36.55 -11.75 -8.87
C GLY A 521 -35.82 -13.09 -8.86
N GLY A 522 -34.48 -13.06 -8.96
CA GLY A 522 -33.65 -14.25 -8.97
C GLY A 522 -32.19 -13.96 -8.60
N TRP A 523 -31.40 -15.03 -8.50
CA TRP A 523 -29.95 -14.92 -8.35
C TRP A 523 -29.33 -14.39 -9.63
N ALA A 524 -28.57 -13.31 -9.50
CA ALA A 524 -27.65 -12.80 -10.50
C ALA A 524 -26.22 -13.15 -10.07
N SER A 525 -25.40 -13.54 -11.02
CA SER A 525 -24.00 -13.87 -10.79
C SER A 525 -23.14 -13.01 -11.68
N VAL A 526 -22.01 -12.58 -11.17
CA VAL A 526 -20.97 -11.93 -11.95
C VAL A 526 -19.65 -12.64 -11.71
N ASP A 527 -18.93 -12.91 -12.80
CA ASP A 527 -17.53 -13.31 -12.70
C ASP A 527 -16.74 -12.08 -12.27
N VAL A 528 -15.95 -12.23 -11.21
CA VAL A 528 -15.17 -11.13 -10.65
C VAL A 528 -13.68 -11.24 -11.00
N GLU A 529 -13.32 -12.12 -11.92
CA GLU A 529 -11.97 -12.47 -12.39
C GLU A 529 -11.01 -12.75 -11.24
N ASN A 530 -10.90 -14.01 -10.84
CA ASN A 530 -9.80 -14.61 -10.08
C ASN A 530 -9.06 -13.69 -9.07
N ILE A 531 -9.77 -12.88 -8.28
CA ILE A 531 -9.15 -11.91 -7.36
C ILE A 531 -8.35 -12.69 -6.31
N LYS A 532 -7.02 -12.55 -6.30
CA LYS A 532 -6.13 -13.10 -5.25
C LYS A 532 -6.31 -12.26 -4.01
N GLN A 533 -6.40 -12.87 -2.82
CA GLN A 533 -6.30 -12.06 -1.61
C GLN A 533 -5.86 -12.77 -0.32
N LEU A 534 -5.20 -13.93 -0.36
CA LEU A 534 -5.00 -14.70 0.88
C LEU A 534 -3.55 -15.14 1.02
N ARG A 535 -2.79 -14.33 1.75
CA ARG A 535 -1.37 -14.53 2.06
C ARG A 535 -1.13 -14.66 3.57
N MET A 536 -2.14 -14.48 4.45
CA MET A 536 -2.07 -14.71 5.90
C MET A 536 -3.32 -15.37 6.51
N LYS A 537 -3.13 -16.04 7.65
CA LYS A 537 -4.11 -16.80 8.46
C LYS A 537 -5.39 -16.02 8.89
N ASN A 538 -5.43 -14.70 8.67
CA ASN A 538 -6.54 -13.81 9.05
C ASN A 538 -7.02 -12.94 7.88
N ASP A 539 -6.67 -13.26 6.63
CA ASP A 539 -7.14 -12.46 5.49
C ASP A 539 -8.63 -12.67 5.24
N PHE A 540 -9.30 -11.57 4.91
CA PHE A 540 -10.74 -11.49 4.72
C PHE A 540 -11.06 -10.57 3.56
N LEU A 541 -12.29 -10.64 3.08
CA LEU A 541 -12.79 -9.88 1.95
C LEU A 541 -14.15 -9.28 2.27
N ASP A 542 -14.33 -7.98 2.07
CA ASP A 542 -15.66 -7.37 2.19
C ASP A 542 -16.29 -7.21 0.80
N VAL A 543 -17.55 -7.62 0.63
CA VAL A 543 -18.30 -7.51 -0.64
C VAL A 543 -19.60 -6.74 -0.42
N GLY A 544 -19.73 -5.62 -1.13
CA GLY A 544 -20.90 -4.76 -1.15
C GLY A 544 -21.68 -4.88 -2.47
N VAL A 545 -23.00 -4.77 -2.40
CA VAL A 545 -23.88 -4.67 -3.58
C VAL A 545 -24.70 -3.40 -3.48
N TYR A 546 -24.59 -2.57 -4.50
CA TYR A 546 -25.13 -1.23 -4.56
C TYR A 546 -26.08 -1.06 -5.75
N TYR A 547 -27.27 -0.51 -5.48
CA TYR A 547 -28.24 -0.12 -6.48
C TYR A 547 -28.22 1.41 -6.58
N PRO A 548 -27.74 2.02 -7.68
CA PRO A 548 -27.59 3.48 -7.78
C PRO A 548 -28.87 4.29 -7.49
N GLN A 549 -30.04 3.74 -7.81
CA GLN A 549 -31.32 4.41 -7.59
C GLN A 549 -32.01 4.02 -6.27
N GLU A 550 -31.65 2.88 -5.67
CA GLU A 550 -32.39 2.30 -4.55
C GLU A 550 -31.56 2.24 -3.25
N GLY A 551 -30.24 2.22 -3.36
CA GLY A 551 -29.25 2.23 -2.29
C GLY A 551 -28.52 0.90 -2.06
N THR A 552 -27.91 0.73 -0.89
CA THR A 552 -26.98 -0.40 -0.62
C THR A 552 -27.70 -1.55 0.08
N MET A 553 -27.49 -2.78 -0.40
CA MET A 553 -27.88 -3.97 0.35
C MET A 553 -26.95 -4.19 1.54
N GLY A 554 -27.51 -4.61 2.66
CA GLY A 554 -26.72 -4.99 3.82
C GLY A 554 -27.41 -6.02 4.71
N TYR A 555 -26.73 -6.37 5.78
CA TYR A 555 -27.17 -7.37 6.74
C TYR A 555 -26.92 -6.90 8.18
N GLU A 556 -27.77 -7.25 9.15
CA GLU A 556 -27.59 -6.82 10.54
C GLU A 556 -27.11 -8.00 11.40
N THR A 557 -25.87 -7.92 11.89
CA THR A 557 -25.40 -8.69 13.06
C THR A 557 -25.03 -7.72 14.17
N SER A 558 -26.00 -7.23 14.94
CA SER A 558 -25.68 -6.42 16.12
C SER A 558 -26.11 -7.15 17.39
N ALA A 559 -25.32 -6.99 18.45
CA ALA A 559 -25.59 -7.46 19.81
C ALA A 559 -26.87 -6.84 20.44
N ALA A 560 -27.73 -6.17 19.66
CA ALA A 560 -29.02 -5.63 20.05
C ALA A 560 -30.15 -6.68 20.04
N ILE A 561 -29.82 -7.95 20.28
CA ILE A 561 -30.78 -9.06 20.40
C ILE A 561 -31.41 -9.03 21.81
N GLU A 562 -32.16 -7.98 22.11
CA GLU A 562 -33.17 -8.04 23.18
C GLU A 562 -34.59 -7.75 22.70
N LYS A 563 -34.83 -7.27 21.47
CA LYS A 563 -36.21 -7.02 21.00
C LYS A 563 -36.41 -7.34 19.51
N ASN A 564 -36.75 -8.61 19.23
CA ASN A 564 -37.57 -9.08 18.09
C ASN A 564 -37.09 -8.99 16.62
N TYR A 565 -35.80 -8.75 16.32
CA TYR A 565 -35.29 -8.84 14.94
C TYR A 565 -34.19 -9.89 14.81
N SER A 566 -34.57 -11.08 14.33
CA SER A 566 -33.66 -12.17 13.91
C SER A 566 -32.92 -11.77 12.63
N GLY A 567 -31.60 -11.98 12.55
CA GLY A 567 -30.71 -11.57 11.46
C GLY A 567 -31.29 -11.70 10.05
N ARG A 568 -31.77 -10.57 9.51
CA ARG A 568 -32.50 -10.46 8.24
C ARG A 568 -31.77 -9.49 7.32
N SER A 569 -31.80 -9.78 6.02
CA SER A 569 -31.25 -8.89 5.00
C SER A 569 -32.10 -7.61 4.85
N TYR A 570 -31.48 -6.48 4.54
CA TYR A 570 -32.14 -5.19 4.39
C TYR A 570 -31.62 -4.38 3.19
N LEU A 571 -32.37 -3.36 2.82
CA LEU A 571 -31.97 -2.33 1.87
C LEU A 571 -31.90 -0.98 2.58
N ARG A 572 -30.77 -0.28 2.48
CA ARG A 572 -30.63 1.11 2.96
C ARG A 572 -30.96 2.07 1.82
N GLN A 573 -32.02 2.86 1.96
CA GLN A 573 -32.43 3.79 0.91
C GLN A 573 -31.54 5.04 0.84
N ASN A 574 -31.10 5.40 -0.37
CA ASN A 574 -30.20 6.55 -0.62
C ASN A 574 -30.72 7.89 -0.05
N ALA A 575 -32.04 8.11 -0.04
CA ALA A 575 -32.64 9.40 0.31
C ALA A 575 -32.94 9.63 1.80
N THR A 576 -32.95 8.58 2.63
CA THR A 576 -33.58 8.66 3.98
C THR A 576 -32.78 8.01 5.10
N SER A 577 -31.60 7.43 4.83
CA SER A 577 -30.83 6.61 5.78
C SER A 577 -31.65 5.51 6.48
N THR A 578 -32.80 5.14 5.89
CA THR A 578 -33.74 4.19 6.48
C THR A 578 -33.45 2.80 5.97
N PHE A 579 -33.42 1.83 6.88
CA PHE A 579 -33.21 0.41 6.58
C PHE A 579 -34.55 -0.31 6.46
N LEU A 580 -34.84 -0.87 5.29
CA LEU A 580 -36.07 -1.62 5.03
C LEU A 580 -35.77 -3.13 5.02
N PRO A 581 -36.43 -3.94 5.86
CA PRO A 581 -36.31 -5.39 5.82
C PRO A 581 -36.71 -5.96 4.45
N LEU A 582 -35.88 -6.83 3.87
CA LEU A 582 -36.18 -7.40 2.54
C LEU A 582 -37.46 -8.26 2.53
N LYS A 583 -37.90 -8.79 3.68
CA LYS A 583 -39.20 -9.47 3.83
C LYS A 583 -40.42 -8.61 3.48
N ASN A 584 -40.27 -7.28 3.49
CA ASN A 584 -41.35 -6.35 3.14
C ASN A 584 -41.56 -6.30 1.61
N PHE A 585 -40.65 -6.88 0.83
CA PHE A 585 -40.70 -6.94 -0.62
C PHE A 585 -41.16 -8.34 -1.06
N LYS A 586 -41.87 -8.41 -2.19
CA LYS A 586 -42.48 -9.63 -2.72
C LYS A 586 -41.99 -9.92 -4.14
N THR A 587 -41.73 -11.18 -4.45
CA THR A 587 -41.46 -11.68 -5.81
C THR A 587 -42.37 -12.87 -6.08
N GLY A 588 -43.26 -12.76 -7.08
CA GLY A 588 -44.29 -13.77 -7.29
C GLY A 588 -45.22 -13.89 -6.07
N SER A 589 -45.49 -15.12 -5.62
CA SER A 589 -46.35 -15.41 -4.46
C SER A 589 -45.62 -15.41 -3.10
N GLY A 590 -44.29 -15.26 -3.08
CA GLY A 590 -43.47 -15.30 -1.87
C GLY A 590 -42.94 -13.93 -1.43
N SER A 591 -42.78 -13.74 -0.12
CA SER A 591 -41.95 -12.67 0.44
C SER A 591 -40.47 -13.05 0.33
N LEU A 592 -39.59 -12.06 0.19
CA LEU A 592 -38.15 -12.27 0.26
C LEU A 592 -37.71 -12.39 1.72
N ASP A 593 -38.01 -13.53 2.34
CA ASP A 593 -37.57 -13.84 3.70
C ASP A 593 -36.34 -14.77 3.62
N GLY A 594 -35.24 -14.36 4.23
CA GLY A 594 -33.96 -15.05 4.09
C GLY A 594 -32.88 -14.40 4.93
N ILE A 595 -31.96 -15.24 5.40
CA ILE A 595 -30.87 -14.80 6.25
C ILE A 595 -29.78 -14.13 5.37
N TRP A 596 -29.58 -14.50 4.10
CA TRP A 596 -28.49 -13.95 3.26
C TRP A 596 -28.81 -13.92 1.76
N MET A 597 -28.27 -12.92 1.06
CA MET A 597 -28.53 -12.66 -0.37
C MET A 597 -27.27 -12.39 -1.20
N ILE A 598 -26.07 -12.68 -0.68
CA ILE A 598 -24.78 -12.64 -1.41
C ILE A 598 -24.03 -13.96 -1.16
N LYS A 599 -23.48 -14.58 -2.21
CA LYS A 599 -22.67 -15.79 -2.18
C LYS A 599 -21.36 -15.55 -2.90
N LEU A 600 -20.29 -16.16 -2.40
CA LEU A 600 -19.04 -16.23 -3.14
C LEU A 600 -18.81 -17.65 -3.60
N GLU A 601 -18.44 -17.81 -4.86
CA GLU A 601 -17.86 -19.03 -5.34
C GLU A 601 -16.36 -18.85 -5.39
N VAL A 602 -15.63 -19.71 -4.69
CA VAL A 602 -14.18 -19.62 -4.57
C VAL A 602 -13.53 -20.91 -5.07
N ALA A 603 -12.47 -20.77 -5.86
CA ALA A 603 -11.61 -21.87 -6.25
C ALA A 603 -10.51 -22.02 -5.20
N ALA A 604 -10.55 -23.12 -4.45
CA ALA A 604 -9.59 -23.45 -3.42
C ALA A 604 -8.64 -24.57 -3.88
N PRO A 605 -7.42 -24.64 -3.35
CA PRO A 605 -6.52 -25.78 -3.51
C PRO A 605 -7.27 -27.12 -3.47
N TYR A 606 -7.07 -27.99 -4.46
CA TYR A 606 -7.69 -29.31 -4.49
C TYR A 606 -7.26 -30.13 -3.27
N SER A 607 -8.22 -30.75 -2.56
CA SER A 607 -7.95 -31.52 -1.33
C SER A 607 -7.99 -33.04 -1.51
N GLY A 608 -8.22 -33.55 -2.72
CA GLY A 608 -8.29 -35.00 -2.95
C GLY A 608 -9.56 -35.68 -2.42
N ARG A 609 -10.58 -34.94 -1.98
CA ARG A 609 -11.77 -35.50 -1.30
C ARG A 609 -13.06 -35.18 -2.05
N SER A 610 -13.90 -36.20 -2.24
CA SER A 610 -15.25 -36.05 -2.79
C SER A 610 -16.15 -35.25 -1.83
N SER A 611 -16.93 -34.31 -2.36
CA SER A 611 -17.92 -33.47 -1.67
C SER A 611 -19.15 -34.25 -1.14
N GLY A 612 -18.93 -35.31 -0.37
CA GLY A 612 -19.97 -36.13 0.25
C GLY A 612 -20.29 -35.70 1.68
N ASN A 613 -21.57 -35.70 2.06
CA ASN A 613 -22.02 -35.47 3.44
C ASN A 613 -21.27 -36.38 4.43
N ILE A 614 -20.80 -35.80 5.53
CA ILE A 614 -20.11 -36.51 6.62
C ILE A 614 -21.11 -37.32 7.45
N ASP A 615 -20.74 -38.55 7.81
CA ASP A 615 -21.33 -39.23 8.96
C ASP A 615 -20.24 -39.44 10.02
N ILE A 616 -20.56 -39.10 11.28
CA ILE A 616 -19.68 -39.33 12.45
C ILE A 616 -20.08 -40.64 13.16
N ASP A 617 -19.09 -41.50 13.43
CA ASP A 617 -19.24 -42.80 14.09
C ASP A 617 -18.11 -43.04 15.13
N ASN A 618 -18.16 -44.14 15.89
CA ASN A 618 -17.13 -44.58 16.86
C ASN A 618 -16.68 -43.54 17.91
N ILE A 619 -17.59 -42.71 18.41
CA ILE A 619 -17.28 -41.64 19.37
C ILE A 619 -16.93 -42.19 20.77
N GLN A 620 -15.70 -41.92 21.22
CA GLN A 620 -15.22 -42.18 22.58
C GLN A 620 -14.90 -40.88 23.32
N VAL A 621 -15.13 -40.85 24.63
CA VAL A 621 -14.84 -39.70 25.50
C VAL A 621 -14.17 -40.22 26.77
N TYR A 622 -12.92 -39.84 27.01
CA TYR A 622 -12.13 -40.32 28.15
C TYR A 622 -11.04 -39.31 28.57
N PRO A 623 -10.61 -39.31 29.85
CA PRO A 623 -11.14 -40.10 30.95
C PRO A 623 -12.48 -39.57 31.48
N VAL A 624 -13.36 -40.47 31.91
CA VAL A 624 -14.59 -40.15 32.64
C VAL A 624 -14.61 -40.99 33.92
N PRO A 625 -14.51 -40.41 35.13
CA PRO A 625 -14.51 -38.98 35.44
C PRO A 625 -13.24 -38.25 34.95
N TYR A 626 -13.39 -36.97 34.61
CA TYR A 626 -12.37 -36.11 34.06
C TYR A 626 -11.72 -35.24 35.15
N VAL A 627 -10.39 -35.28 35.25
CA VAL A 627 -9.59 -34.48 36.19
C VAL A 627 -8.65 -33.55 35.40
N PRO A 628 -9.00 -32.27 35.19
CA PRO A 628 -8.26 -31.34 34.32
C PRO A 628 -6.82 -31.03 34.73
N SER A 629 -6.40 -31.42 35.94
CA SER A 629 -5.06 -31.24 36.46
C SER A 629 -4.11 -32.39 36.08
N GLU A 630 -4.65 -33.55 35.68
CA GLU A 630 -3.86 -34.74 35.35
C GLU A 630 -3.60 -34.88 33.85
N ASN A 631 -4.67 -34.92 33.04
CA ASN A 631 -4.63 -35.10 31.58
C ASN A 631 -5.77 -34.30 30.93
N PRO A 632 -5.74 -33.96 29.63
CA PRO A 632 -6.89 -33.38 28.93
C PRO A 632 -8.00 -34.40 28.70
N LEU A 633 -9.25 -33.92 28.60
CA LEU A 633 -10.38 -34.75 28.16
C LEU A 633 -10.20 -35.00 26.66
N THR A 634 -10.05 -36.27 26.32
CA THR A 634 -9.85 -36.74 24.95
C THR A 634 -11.16 -37.24 24.39
N ILE A 635 -11.45 -36.83 23.16
CA ILE A 635 -12.62 -37.26 22.42
C ILE A 635 -12.16 -37.76 21.06
N GLU A 636 -12.30 -39.06 20.85
CA GLU A 636 -11.98 -39.71 19.59
C GLU A 636 -13.27 -39.98 18.81
N TYR A 637 -13.23 -39.84 17.49
CA TYR A 637 -14.34 -40.20 16.60
C TYR A 637 -13.81 -40.55 15.22
N GLU A 638 -14.61 -41.33 14.48
CA GLU A 638 -14.38 -41.57 13.07
C GLU A 638 -15.30 -40.67 12.25
N ALA A 639 -14.71 -39.86 11.36
CA ALA A 639 -15.44 -39.04 10.41
C ALA A 639 -15.33 -39.63 9.01
N ASN A 640 -16.40 -40.27 8.55
CA ASN A 640 -16.49 -40.82 7.21
C ASN A 640 -16.92 -39.72 6.23
N GLY A 641 -16.16 -39.50 5.15
CA GLY A 641 -16.54 -38.58 4.06
C GLY A 641 -15.94 -37.17 4.11
N GLY A 642 -15.26 -36.78 5.20
CA GLY A 642 -14.51 -35.51 5.30
C GLY A 642 -15.36 -34.24 5.42
N GLY A 643 -15.04 -33.41 6.42
CA GLY A 643 -15.56 -32.05 6.63
C GLY A 643 -15.83 -31.74 8.11
N ARG A 644 -16.58 -30.65 8.36
CA ARG A 644 -16.73 -30.05 9.70
C ARG A 644 -17.37 -30.96 10.74
N VAL A 645 -16.61 -31.27 11.78
CA VAL A 645 -17.11 -31.80 13.05
C VAL A 645 -16.96 -30.71 14.12
N GLU A 646 -18.02 -30.45 14.86
CA GLU A 646 -18.00 -29.48 15.97
C GLU A 646 -18.13 -30.21 17.29
N PHE A 647 -17.23 -29.90 18.22
CA PHE A 647 -17.27 -30.31 19.61
C PHE A 647 -17.68 -29.11 20.48
N SER A 648 -18.71 -29.29 21.31
CA SER A 648 -19.21 -28.26 22.23
C SER A 648 -19.36 -28.83 23.64
N VAL A 649 -19.01 -28.05 24.66
CA VAL A 649 -19.24 -28.38 26.08
C VAL A 649 -20.26 -27.42 26.66
N PHE A 650 -21.28 -27.95 27.34
CA PHE A 650 -22.31 -27.20 28.03
C PHE A 650 -22.31 -27.50 29.53
N ASN A 651 -22.70 -26.52 30.35
CA ASN A 651 -23.02 -26.77 31.75
C ASN A 651 -24.44 -27.36 31.90
N VAL A 652 -24.82 -27.74 33.11
CA VAL A 652 -26.16 -28.31 33.41
C VAL A 652 -27.34 -27.38 33.11
N LEU A 653 -27.10 -26.07 32.92
CA LEU A 653 -28.11 -25.09 32.53
C LEU A 653 -28.20 -24.93 31.00
N GLY A 654 -27.47 -25.73 30.23
CA GLY A 654 -27.42 -25.66 28.77
C GLY A 654 -26.61 -24.47 28.22
N ARG A 655 -25.83 -23.78 29.06
CA ARG A 655 -24.96 -22.68 28.61
C ARG A 655 -23.66 -23.24 28.03
N LEU A 656 -23.23 -22.71 26.88
CA LEU A 656 -21.96 -23.08 26.24
C LEU A 656 -20.78 -22.67 27.12
N VAL A 657 -19.86 -23.59 27.34
CA VAL A 657 -18.67 -23.47 28.18
C VAL A 657 -17.41 -23.45 27.33
N TYR A 658 -17.37 -24.28 26.28
CA TYR A 658 -16.24 -24.44 25.38
C TYR A 658 -16.73 -24.94 24.02
N ASN A 659 -16.05 -24.58 22.93
CA ASN A 659 -16.27 -25.18 21.62
C ASN A 659 -14.98 -25.25 20.82
N GLU A 660 -14.84 -26.30 20.03
CA GLU A 660 -13.75 -26.51 19.08
C GLU A 660 -14.34 -27.07 17.79
N ILE A 661 -13.72 -26.74 16.66
CA ILE A 661 -14.14 -27.21 15.35
C ILE A 661 -12.96 -27.96 14.75
N ASP A 662 -13.25 -29.12 14.22
CA ASP A 662 -12.34 -29.88 13.40
C ASP A 662 -12.91 -29.92 11.98
N ASP A 663 -12.39 -29.03 11.16
CA ASP A 663 -12.68 -28.88 9.74
C ASP A 663 -11.97 -29.92 8.86
N GLN A 664 -10.97 -30.62 9.42
CA GLN A 664 -10.17 -31.61 8.71
C GLN A 664 -10.60 -33.07 8.97
N GLY A 665 -11.47 -33.30 9.96
CA GLY A 665 -11.85 -34.66 10.37
C GLY A 665 -10.69 -35.46 10.97
N ARG A 666 -9.78 -34.79 11.69
CA ARG A 666 -8.65 -35.36 12.46
C ARG A 666 -9.06 -36.49 13.40
N GLY A 667 -10.35 -36.56 13.77
CA GLY A 667 -10.89 -37.64 14.60
C GLY A 667 -10.54 -37.53 16.09
N LEU A 668 -10.08 -36.34 16.53
CA LEU A 668 -9.60 -36.11 17.88
C LEU A 668 -9.87 -34.67 18.34
N PHE A 669 -10.51 -34.51 19.51
CA PHE A 669 -10.55 -33.27 20.26
C PHE A 669 -9.88 -33.42 21.63
N LEU A 670 -9.20 -32.36 22.08
CA LEU A 670 -8.54 -32.30 23.38
C LEU A 670 -9.02 -31.07 24.14
N TRP A 671 -9.73 -31.29 25.25
CA TRP A 671 -10.20 -30.21 26.11
C TRP A 671 -9.45 -30.20 27.44
N ASP A 672 -8.80 -29.07 27.75
CA ASP A 672 -7.98 -28.88 28.96
C ASP A 672 -8.78 -28.46 30.22
N GLY A 673 -10.12 -28.46 30.12
CA GLY A 673 -11.01 -28.09 31.21
C GLY A 673 -11.11 -26.58 31.47
N ARG A 674 -10.75 -25.74 30.49
CA ARG A 674 -10.98 -24.29 30.55
C ARG A 674 -12.21 -23.87 29.74
N ASN A 675 -12.83 -22.76 30.15
CA ASN A 675 -13.91 -22.13 29.41
C ASN A 675 -13.37 -21.19 28.32
N LEU A 676 -14.28 -20.57 27.54
CA LEU A 676 -13.93 -19.59 26.48
C LEU A 676 -13.15 -18.35 26.97
N GLN A 677 -13.14 -18.08 28.28
CA GLN A 677 -12.34 -17.00 28.89
C GLN A 677 -11.01 -17.50 29.46
N GLY A 678 -10.60 -18.74 29.16
CA GLY A 678 -9.35 -19.34 29.63
C GLY A 678 -9.34 -19.72 31.12
N THR A 679 -10.49 -19.70 31.80
CA THR A 679 -10.60 -20.02 33.24
C THR A 679 -10.98 -21.49 33.44
N ARG A 680 -10.38 -22.18 34.42
CA ARG A 680 -10.72 -23.58 34.75
C ARG A 680 -12.18 -23.69 35.19
N VAL A 681 -12.89 -24.68 34.65
CA VAL A 681 -14.29 -24.93 34.99
C VAL A 681 -14.45 -25.51 36.40
N ALA A 682 -15.63 -25.34 37.00
CA ALA A 682 -15.93 -25.89 38.33
C ALA A 682 -16.15 -27.41 38.29
N SER A 683 -15.98 -28.10 39.43
CA SER A 683 -16.37 -29.50 39.53
C SER A 683 -17.88 -29.64 39.35
N GLY A 684 -18.32 -30.63 38.58
CA GLY A 684 -19.73 -30.80 38.27
C GLY A 684 -20.00 -31.60 37.00
N PHE A 685 -21.27 -31.67 36.60
CA PHE A 685 -21.69 -32.33 35.38
C PHE A 685 -21.65 -31.39 34.18
N TYR A 686 -21.14 -31.88 33.07
CA TYR A 686 -21.09 -31.20 31.79
C TYR A 686 -21.68 -32.10 30.70
N ILE A 687 -22.27 -31.46 29.68
CA ILE A 687 -22.81 -32.13 28.50
C ILE A 687 -21.88 -31.80 27.34
N VAL A 688 -21.23 -32.81 26.80
CA VAL A 688 -20.48 -32.75 25.56
C VAL A 688 -21.45 -33.01 24.42
N ARG A 689 -21.41 -32.18 23.38
CA ARG A 689 -22.12 -32.38 22.11
C ARG A 689 -21.09 -32.46 20.99
N ILE A 690 -21.26 -33.43 20.10
CA ILE A 690 -20.44 -33.57 18.90
C ILE A 690 -21.40 -33.62 17.70
N THR A 691 -21.21 -32.75 16.72
CA THR A 691 -22.06 -32.66 15.52
C THR A 691 -21.23 -32.77 14.26
N GLY A 692 -21.68 -33.59 13.32
CA GLY A 692 -21.05 -33.79 12.02
C GLY A 692 -22.08 -34.26 11.00
N GLY A 693 -22.13 -33.60 9.84
CA GLY A 693 -23.20 -33.81 8.84
C GLY A 693 -24.60 -33.69 9.42
N LYS A 694 -25.41 -34.75 9.34
CA LYS A 694 -26.79 -34.80 9.89
C LYS A 694 -26.88 -35.39 11.29
N LYS A 695 -25.76 -35.81 11.90
CA LYS A 695 -25.73 -36.47 13.22
C LYS A 695 -25.32 -35.49 14.32
N ALA A 696 -25.95 -35.65 15.49
CA ALA A 696 -25.59 -34.97 16.72
C ALA A 696 -25.57 -36.00 17.87
N VAL A 697 -24.45 -36.10 18.57
CA VAL A 697 -24.27 -37.03 19.70
C VAL A 697 -23.97 -36.25 20.97
N PHE A 698 -24.60 -36.66 22.06
CA PHE A 698 -24.44 -36.03 23.37
C PHE A 698 -23.85 -37.05 24.35
N LYS A 699 -22.87 -36.61 25.15
CA LYS A 699 -22.21 -37.40 26.20
C LYS A 699 -22.18 -36.61 27.50
N LYS A 700 -22.41 -37.28 28.62
CA LYS A 700 -22.32 -36.68 29.95
C LYS A 700 -20.92 -36.91 30.52
N VAL A 701 -20.27 -35.86 30.99
CA VAL A 701 -18.93 -35.91 31.60
C VAL A 701 -19.00 -35.35 33.02
N VAL A 702 -18.33 -36.01 33.95
CA VAL A 702 -18.17 -35.54 35.34
C VAL A 702 -16.78 -34.94 35.47
N VAL A 703 -16.70 -33.67 35.85
CA VAL A 703 -15.44 -32.96 36.07
C VAL A 703 -15.15 -32.90 37.56
N LEU A 704 -13.98 -33.36 37.97
CA LEU A 704 -13.47 -33.33 39.35
C LEU A 704 -12.24 -32.40 39.40
N LYS A 705 -12.05 -31.71 40.52
CA LYS A 705 -10.91 -30.81 40.72
C LYS A 705 -9.69 -31.56 41.21
#